data_AF-A0A820YPT5-F1
#
_entry.id   AF-A0A820YPT5-F1
#
_cell.length_a   1.000
_cell.length_b   1.000
_cell.length_c   1.000
_cell.angle_alpha   90.00
_cell.angle_beta   90.00
_cell.angle_gamma   90.00
#
_symmetry.space_group_name_H-M   'P 1'
#
loop_
_entity.id
_entity.type
_entity.pdbx_description
1 polymer ?
#
loop_
_entity_poly.entity_id
_entity_poly.type
_entity_poly.pdbx_seq_one_letter_code
_entity_poly.pdbx_strand_id
1 'polypeptide(L)'
;MDTSSKKKINQRYLFSISDEPKQLLEPISGYAHEPLLPLEEACEPLLNIVPNLPVHIWIAKQNSKNPSDGLTQDESAAIRLYTMEWDSDSSELSDSLYVYLNRTLKQVDRKKLRPWFRYLKLFLTALAKMPAAPRQTVWRGLRLDLSKDYPPGEKITWWAFSSCTTSLRVLESDLYLGNVGTRTLFSIETINGRTIRSHSHFTTEDEILLLPGTFLEVKSQLNPAPDLHIIHLQQRIPPHVLLEPPFEGAELFPLSEVAQSLLKNTEPQNKNDDSRRWYKNNKIRFGIGAILAVIILAIVLGATLGSRTRTQTGTSSIPTSTTTEASPFYGGSPPDPVSVANAFYAFDGNMLDLYSHRNGEVVGGSVSYVQGYVAYGQAVVLTQSIPTLISIKPNFDLNINSAFTIEGFFMLRKTQMNAILIQLTPYISLNLVNGVLVASLEPNITLAGTSVISTNQWHHFSFVCDPTQKTTTIYIDGAIEATGSSIKSEISSNDSNSTIIIGSEFTGYIDQLSISLKAKSHQAVLWDATVAAYYPVDLSWLLDKGPNGINATASNVIPIYGWRYNALNFKKSGASYEANGFTVLGTPYHAFSIALWVRAEAQSGVFLTVANPYTCLLVLGFQNDSNTLVAYLPNATASGRSVNIIGPQMPSNAWVHVAFTWSAENRAKLYTSSYLQATSGEASLLNNARGDQNSSPMTITLGTYNGAANCEGIEGIPISQTFIGSLDEMFVFARELQDSDLKQIIKP
;
A
#
# COMPACT_ATOMS: atom_id res chain seq x y z
N MET A 1 -25.00 -13.71 -41.46
CA MET A 1 -25.81 -12.71 -40.73
C MET A 1 -24.87 -11.91 -39.86
N ASP A 2 -25.01 -10.61 -39.96
CA ASP A 2 -24.05 -9.56 -39.61
C ASP A 2 -23.77 -9.48 -38.09
N THR A 3 -22.53 -9.72 -37.69
CA THR A 3 -22.05 -9.44 -36.32
C THR A 3 -21.64 -7.98 -36.25
N SER A 4 -22.60 -7.07 -36.07
CA SER A 4 -22.26 -5.69 -35.73
C SER A 4 -21.72 -5.65 -34.30
N SER A 5 -20.43 -5.32 -34.17
CA SER A 5 -19.86 -4.93 -32.89
C SER A 5 -20.65 -3.72 -32.40
N LYS A 6 -21.47 -3.87 -31.36
CA LYS A 6 -22.04 -2.71 -30.65
C LYS A 6 -20.88 -1.89 -30.11
N LYS A 7 -20.55 -0.76 -30.77
CA LYS A 7 -19.61 0.23 -30.22
C LYS A 7 -20.21 0.70 -28.88
N LYS A 8 -19.51 0.44 -27.76
CA LYS A 8 -19.83 1.03 -26.45
C LYS A 8 -19.84 2.57 -26.59
N ILE A 9 -20.85 3.23 -26.01
CA ILE A 9 -21.11 4.67 -26.10
C ILE A 9 -20.30 5.38 -25.01
N ASN A 10 -19.46 6.36 -25.35
CA ASN A 10 -18.83 7.21 -24.34
C ASN A 10 -19.83 8.27 -23.80
N GLN A 11 -20.50 7.97 -22.68
CA GLN A 11 -21.51 8.80 -22.02
C GLN A 11 -20.97 10.17 -21.58
N ARG A 12 -19.64 10.36 -21.50
CA ARG A 12 -19.03 11.62 -21.04
C ARG A 12 -19.24 12.79 -22.00
N TYR A 13 -19.46 12.52 -23.28
CA TYR A 13 -19.88 13.57 -24.23
C TYR A 13 -21.33 14.03 -23.98
N LEU A 14 -22.17 13.17 -23.39
CA LEU A 14 -23.61 13.40 -23.19
C LEU A 14 -23.96 13.87 -21.78
N PHE A 15 -23.03 13.79 -20.83
CA PHE A 15 -23.29 14.17 -19.44
C PHE A 15 -23.55 15.68 -19.30
N SER A 16 -24.59 16.03 -18.54
CA SER A 16 -25.18 17.38 -18.56
C SER A 16 -24.28 18.48 -17.98
N ILE A 17 -24.20 19.59 -18.74
CA ILE A 17 -23.66 20.90 -18.31
C ILE A 17 -24.79 21.81 -17.78
N SER A 18 -26.07 21.38 -17.83
CA SER A 18 -27.23 22.16 -17.34
C SER A 18 -27.14 22.60 -15.88
N ASP A 19 -26.27 21.95 -15.10
CA ASP A 19 -26.15 22.13 -13.66
C ASP A 19 -24.85 22.87 -13.28
N GLU A 20 -24.18 23.53 -14.23
CA GLU A 20 -23.09 24.44 -13.89
C GLU A 20 -23.64 25.60 -13.03
N PRO A 21 -22.95 25.97 -11.94
CA PRO A 21 -23.41 27.03 -11.06
C PRO A 21 -23.42 28.36 -11.82
N LYS A 22 -24.55 29.07 -11.76
CA LYS A 22 -24.74 30.39 -12.40
C LYS A 22 -23.94 31.52 -11.73
N GLN A 23 -23.25 31.22 -10.64
CA GLN A 23 -22.40 32.15 -9.91
C GLN A 23 -20.93 31.73 -10.02
N LEU A 24 -20.03 32.72 -9.95
CA LEU A 24 -18.61 32.44 -9.84
C LEU A 24 -18.31 31.84 -8.46
N LEU A 25 -17.68 30.67 -8.44
CA LEU A 25 -17.23 30.01 -7.21
C LEU A 25 -15.79 30.41 -6.84
N GLU A 26 -15.40 30.09 -5.61
CA GLU A 26 -14.00 30.21 -5.18
C GLU A 26 -13.08 29.32 -6.06
N PRO A 27 -11.82 29.73 -6.29
CA PRO A 27 -10.85 28.95 -7.06
C PRO A 27 -10.62 27.54 -6.52
N ILE A 28 -10.35 26.60 -7.42
CA ILE A 28 -9.92 25.24 -7.06
C ILE A 28 -8.44 25.32 -6.67
N SER A 29 -8.20 25.38 -5.37
CA SER A 29 -6.88 25.58 -4.75
C SER A 29 -6.72 24.71 -3.50
N GLY A 30 -5.50 24.60 -3.00
CA GLY A 30 -5.13 23.76 -1.86
C GLY A 30 -4.65 22.37 -2.27
N TYR A 31 -5.24 21.78 -3.30
CA TYR A 31 -4.88 20.45 -3.79
C TYR A 31 -3.41 20.38 -4.27
N ALA A 32 -2.83 21.47 -4.76
CA ALA A 32 -1.45 21.52 -5.23
C ALA A 32 -0.43 21.27 -4.11
N HIS A 33 -0.82 21.51 -2.85
CA HIS A 33 0.02 21.31 -1.67
C HIS A 33 0.01 19.85 -1.18
N GLU A 34 -0.87 19.00 -1.70
CA GLU A 34 -0.82 17.57 -1.42
C GLU A 34 0.47 16.96 -2.01
N PRO A 35 1.05 15.93 -1.35
CA PRO A 35 2.13 15.16 -1.94
C PRO A 35 1.66 14.47 -3.23
N LEU A 36 2.58 14.26 -4.17
CA LEU A 36 2.31 13.41 -5.32
C LEU A 36 2.38 11.94 -4.86
N LEU A 37 1.26 11.23 -4.93
CA LEU A 37 1.10 9.88 -4.39
C LEU A 37 0.78 8.86 -5.50
N PRO A 38 1.02 7.56 -5.29
CA PRO A 38 0.50 6.49 -6.14
C PRO A 38 -1.03 6.53 -6.26
N LEU A 39 -1.59 5.95 -7.33
CA LEU A 39 -3.02 6.09 -7.63
C LEU A 39 -3.93 5.55 -6.52
N GLU A 40 -3.56 4.44 -5.88
CA GLU A 40 -4.32 3.82 -4.79
C GLU A 40 -4.44 4.78 -3.59
N GLU A 41 -3.31 5.37 -3.19
CA GLU A 41 -3.25 6.33 -2.08
C GLU A 41 -3.95 7.64 -2.42
N ALA A 42 -3.81 8.09 -3.68
CA ALA A 42 -4.49 9.28 -4.17
C ALA A 42 -6.03 9.12 -4.17
N CYS A 43 -6.52 7.90 -4.38
CA CYS A 43 -7.94 7.56 -4.36
C CYS A 43 -8.46 7.09 -2.99
N GLU A 44 -7.61 6.87 -1.98
CA GLU A 44 -8.02 6.35 -0.67
C GLU A 44 -9.18 7.15 -0.02
N PRO A 45 -9.17 8.51 0.00
CA PRO A 45 -10.27 9.26 0.58
C PRO A 45 -11.60 9.14 -0.19
N LEU A 46 -11.56 8.58 -1.40
CA LEU A 46 -12.70 8.46 -2.31
C LEU A 46 -13.41 7.11 -2.19
N LEU A 47 -12.84 6.13 -1.48
CA LEU A 47 -13.38 4.76 -1.41
C LEU A 47 -14.82 4.70 -0.86
N ASN A 48 -15.18 5.63 0.03
CA ASN A 48 -16.54 5.74 0.59
C ASN A 48 -17.45 6.73 -0.17
N ILE A 49 -16.89 7.47 -1.13
CA ILE A 49 -17.62 8.46 -1.94
C ILE A 49 -18.04 7.81 -3.27
N VAL A 50 -17.22 6.89 -3.76
CA VAL A 50 -17.25 6.39 -5.11
C VAL A 50 -17.36 4.87 -5.07
N PRO A 51 -18.54 4.29 -5.39
CA PRO A 51 -18.78 2.85 -5.31
C PRO A 51 -17.84 2.07 -6.24
N ASN A 52 -17.45 0.86 -5.83
CA ASN A 52 -16.61 -0.05 -6.65
C ASN A 52 -15.29 0.57 -7.14
N LEU A 53 -14.78 1.61 -6.50
CA LEU A 53 -13.55 2.27 -6.93
C LEU A 53 -12.29 1.36 -6.90
N PRO A 54 -12.08 0.46 -5.91
CA PRO A 54 -10.89 -0.39 -5.85
C PRO A 54 -10.61 -1.22 -7.10
N VAL A 55 -11.64 -1.90 -7.64
CA VAL A 55 -11.49 -2.72 -8.85
C VAL A 55 -11.14 -1.86 -10.06
N HIS A 56 -11.71 -0.65 -10.16
CA HIS A 56 -11.44 0.25 -11.27
C HIS A 56 -10.06 0.90 -11.18
N ILE A 57 -9.55 1.21 -9.97
CA ILE A 57 -8.15 1.61 -9.76
C ILE A 57 -7.22 0.52 -10.30
N TRP A 58 -7.47 -0.74 -9.92
CA TRP A 58 -6.65 -1.86 -10.37
C TRP A 58 -6.68 -2.00 -11.89
N ILE A 59 -7.86 -2.00 -12.51
CA ILE A 59 -8.02 -2.07 -13.98
C ILE A 59 -7.27 -0.91 -14.65
N ALA A 60 -7.40 0.32 -14.14
CA ALA A 60 -6.74 1.49 -14.70
C ALA A 60 -5.22 1.37 -14.68
N LYS A 61 -4.63 0.89 -13.57
CA LYS A 61 -3.19 0.66 -13.45
C LYS A 61 -2.70 -0.45 -14.35
N GLN A 62 -3.41 -1.59 -14.41
CA GLN A 62 -2.98 -2.71 -15.24
C GLN A 62 -2.96 -2.34 -16.73
N ASN A 63 -3.88 -1.49 -17.17
CA ASN A 63 -3.98 -1.02 -18.56
C ASN A 63 -3.14 0.22 -18.87
N SER A 64 -2.28 0.65 -17.93
CA SER A 64 -1.40 1.82 -18.09
C SER A 64 0.08 1.47 -17.91
N LYS A 65 0.45 0.19 -18.13
CA LYS A 65 1.84 -0.26 -18.10
C LYS A 65 2.63 0.35 -19.27
N ASN A 66 3.77 0.97 -18.98
CA ASN A 66 4.65 1.64 -19.97
C ASN A 66 3.96 2.80 -20.73
N PRO A 67 3.54 3.86 -20.03
CA PRO A 67 2.85 4.98 -20.65
C PRO A 67 3.77 5.85 -21.51
N SER A 68 3.17 6.56 -22.49
CA SER A 68 3.83 7.58 -23.31
C SER A 68 3.94 8.93 -22.58
N ASP A 69 4.45 9.95 -23.28
CA ASP A 69 4.38 11.37 -22.87
C ASP A 69 5.11 11.70 -21.56
N GLY A 70 6.06 10.85 -21.16
CA GLY A 70 6.86 11.03 -19.95
C GLY A 70 6.08 10.88 -18.65
N LEU A 71 4.88 10.28 -18.71
CA LEU A 71 4.07 10.00 -17.54
C LEU A 71 4.59 8.78 -16.78
N THR A 72 4.36 8.75 -15.48
CA THR A 72 4.46 7.52 -14.68
C THR A 72 3.23 6.64 -14.90
N GLN A 73 3.32 5.37 -14.50
CA GLN A 73 2.18 4.44 -14.56
C GLN A 73 0.97 5.00 -13.80
N ASP A 74 1.17 5.53 -12.59
CA ASP A 74 0.10 6.09 -11.76
C ASP A 74 -0.54 7.35 -12.38
N GLU A 75 0.26 8.22 -12.99
CA GLU A 75 -0.23 9.41 -13.69
C GLU A 75 -1.08 9.05 -14.91
N SER A 76 -0.62 8.12 -15.74
CA SER A 76 -1.41 7.60 -16.87
C SER A 76 -2.65 6.86 -16.39
N ALA A 77 -2.54 6.09 -15.30
CA ALA A 77 -3.66 5.35 -14.74
C ALA A 77 -4.72 6.28 -14.14
N ALA A 78 -4.34 7.43 -13.57
CA ALA A 78 -5.29 8.45 -13.13
C ALA A 78 -6.13 8.97 -14.29
N ILE A 79 -5.51 9.26 -15.44
CA ILE A 79 -6.24 9.66 -16.65
C ILE A 79 -7.16 8.53 -17.13
N ARG A 80 -6.65 7.29 -17.18
CA ARG A 80 -7.46 6.14 -17.58
C ARG A 80 -8.66 5.95 -16.66
N LEU A 81 -8.46 6.00 -15.34
CA LEU A 81 -9.52 5.87 -14.33
C LEU A 81 -10.60 6.94 -14.49
N TYR A 82 -10.20 8.20 -14.74
CA TYR A 82 -11.14 9.28 -15.03
C TYR A 82 -11.99 9.01 -16.28
N THR A 83 -11.42 8.34 -17.28
CA THR A 83 -12.10 8.08 -18.57
C THR A 83 -12.89 6.77 -18.61
N MET A 84 -12.75 5.93 -17.59
CA MET A 84 -13.42 4.63 -17.51
C MET A 84 -14.91 4.78 -17.23
N GLU A 85 -15.71 3.96 -17.92
CA GLU A 85 -17.13 3.78 -17.63
C GLU A 85 -17.33 2.50 -16.85
N TRP A 86 -18.25 2.50 -15.89
CA TRP A 86 -18.62 1.31 -15.14
C TRP A 86 -19.90 0.72 -15.74
N ASP A 87 -19.95 -0.60 -15.87
CA ASP A 87 -21.12 -1.29 -16.44
C ASP A 87 -22.33 -1.03 -15.55
N SER A 88 -23.28 -0.25 -16.08
CA SER A 88 -24.63 -0.13 -15.53
C SER A 88 -25.58 -0.85 -16.48
N ASP A 89 -26.10 -2.02 -16.07
CA ASP A 89 -27.18 -2.74 -16.76
C ASP A 89 -28.50 -1.95 -16.78
N SER A 90 -28.56 -0.79 -16.12
CA SER A 90 -29.69 0.13 -16.09
C SER A 90 -29.42 1.39 -16.90
N SER A 91 -30.44 1.87 -17.62
CA SER A 91 -30.48 3.13 -18.36
C SER A 91 -30.43 4.40 -17.49
N GLU A 92 -30.01 4.29 -16.23
CA GLU A 92 -29.87 5.40 -15.30
C GLU A 92 -28.42 5.45 -14.82
N LEU A 93 -27.74 6.55 -15.19
CA LEU A 93 -26.47 7.08 -14.68
C LEU A 93 -25.41 6.04 -14.25
N SER A 94 -24.40 5.82 -15.09
CA SER A 94 -23.18 5.09 -14.70
C SER A 94 -22.52 5.77 -13.49
N ASP A 95 -22.58 5.14 -12.33
CA ASP A 95 -21.71 5.46 -11.20
C ASP A 95 -20.28 5.34 -11.73
N SER A 96 -19.51 6.42 -11.79
CA SER A 96 -18.12 6.41 -12.25
C SER A 96 -17.34 7.54 -11.59
N LEU A 97 -16.01 7.40 -11.48
CA LEU A 97 -15.19 8.44 -10.85
C LEU A 97 -15.38 9.80 -11.55
N TYR A 98 -15.51 9.78 -12.87
CA TYR A 98 -15.89 10.93 -13.69
C TYR A 98 -17.15 11.65 -13.16
N VAL A 99 -18.24 10.90 -12.94
CA VAL A 99 -19.54 11.44 -12.51
C VAL A 99 -19.42 12.08 -11.15
N TYR A 100 -18.82 11.38 -10.19
CA TYR A 100 -18.70 11.87 -8.81
C TYR A 100 -17.79 13.10 -8.74
N LEU A 101 -16.62 13.07 -9.38
CA LEU A 101 -15.69 14.20 -9.38
C LEU A 101 -16.32 15.45 -9.99
N ASN A 102 -16.90 15.32 -11.19
CA ASN A 102 -17.51 16.46 -11.87
C ASN A 102 -18.73 16.99 -11.13
N ARG A 103 -19.49 16.14 -10.43
CA ARG A 103 -20.57 16.60 -9.55
C ARG A 103 -20.02 17.41 -8.39
N THR A 104 -18.94 16.96 -7.73
CA THR A 104 -18.33 17.69 -6.61
C THR A 104 -17.70 19.01 -7.06
N LEU A 105 -17.07 19.07 -8.23
CA LEU A 105 -16.46 20.28 -8.78
C LEU A 105 -17.46 21.44 -9.00
N LYS A 106 -18.73 21.12 -9.26
CA LYS A 106 -19.81 22.10 -9.45
C LYS A 106 -20.42 22.59 -8.12
N GLN A 107 -20.10 21.98 -6.98
CA GLN A 107 -20.71 22.35 -5.72
C GLN A 107 -20.15 23.68 -5.19
N VAL A 108 -21.08 24.52 -4.69
CA VAL A 108 -20.75 25.82 -4.08
C VAL A 108 -19.84 25.65 -2.87
N ASP A 109 -20.09 24.62 -2.05
CA ASP A 109 -19.27 24.30 -0.88
C ASP A 109 -17.95 23.64 -1.30
N ARG A 110 -16.89 24.44 -1.44
CA ARG A 110 -15.55 23.97 -1.80
C ARG A 110 -14.94 23.00 -0.79
N LYS A 111 -15.43 22.92 0.45
CA LYS A 111 -14.93 21.95 1.44
C LYS A 111 -15.19 20.52 1.00
N LYS A 112 -16.23 20.28 0.19
CA LYS A 112 -16.56 18.96 -0.35
C LYS A 112 -15.54 18.46 -1.38
N LEU A 113 -14.67 19.34 -1.91
CA LEU A 113 -13.56 18.93 -2.76
C LEU A 113 -12.35 18.41 -1.98
N ARG A 114 -12.26 18.63 -0.65
CA ARG A 114 -11.09 18.20 0.14
C ARG A 114 -10.74 16.70 -0.01
N PRO A 115 -11.70 15.76 0.02
CA PRO A 115 -11.39 14.34 -0.22
C PRO A 115 -10.76 14.07 -1.60
N TRP A 116 -11.02 14.94 -2.58
CA TRP A 116 -10.50 14.80 -3.94
C TRP A 116 -9.11 15.38 -4.13
N PHE A 117 -8.54 16.08 -3.16
CA PHE A 117 -7.31 16.85 -3.37
C PHE A 117 -6.12 15.99 -3.80
N ARG A 118 -5.96 14.79 -3.23
CA ARG A 118 -4.87 13.88 -3.61
C ARG A 118 -5.04 13.31 -5.00
N TYR A 119 -6.26 12.90 -5.33
CA TYR A 119 -6.57 12.46 -6.69
C TYR A 119 -6.37 13.60 -7.70
N LEU A 120 -6.85 14.81 -7.39
CA LEU A 120 -6.66 16.00 -8.20
C LEU A 120 -5.18 16.35 -8.36
N LYS A 121 -4.37 16.22 -7.31
CA LYS A 121 -2.92 16.42 -7.37
C LYS A 121 -2.29 15.48 -8.39
N LEU A 122 -2.55 14.17 -8.29
CA LEU A 122 -2.01 13.18 -9.23
C LEU A 122 -2.52 13.42 -10.66
N PHE A 123 -3.84 13.58 -10.81
CA PHE A 123 -4.49 13.72 -12.10
C PHE A 123 -4.08 15.00 -12.84
N LEU A 124 -4.06 16.15 -12.16
CA LEU A 124 -3.65 17.42 -12.77
C LEU A 124 -2.15 17.49 -13.00
N THR A 125 -1.32 16.81 -12.20
CA THR A 125 0.11 16.64 -12.50
C THR A 125 0.29 15.90 -13.82
N ALA A 126 -0.43 14.80 -14.03
CA ALA A 126 -0.41 14.05 -15.29
C ALA A 126 -0.82 14.93 -16.48
N LEU A 127 -1.92 15.68 -16.35
CA LEU A 127 -2.40 16.61 -17.38
C LEU A 127 -1.44 17.77 -17.65
N ALA A 128 -0.72 18.26 -16.64
CA ALA A 128 0.25 19.35 -16.77
C ALA A 128 1.53 18.93 -17.49
N LYS A 129 1.97 17.67 -17.34
CA LYS A 129 3.15 17.11 -18.02
C LYS A 129 2.92 16.90 -19.52
N MET A 130 1.68 16.65 -19.93
CA MET A 130 1.34 16.49 -21.34
C MET A 130 1.29 17.84 -22.08
N PRO A 131 1.72 17.88 -23.34
CA PRO A 131 1.62 19.10 -24.14
C PRO A 131 0.16 19.51 -24.32
N ALA A 132 -0.12 20.81 -24.18
CA ALA A 132 -1.43 21.35 -24.48
C ALA A 132 -1.73 21.17 -25.99
N ALA A 133 -2.99 20.86 -26.30
CA ALA A 133 -3.44 20.82 -27.68
C ALA A 133 -3.26 22.21 -28.32
N PRO A 134 -2.88 22.30 -29.61
CA PRO A 134 -2.86 23.57 -30.32
C PRO A 134 -4.22 24.28 -30.22
N ARG A 135 -4.21 25.61 -30.29
CA ARG A 135 -5.46 26.40 -30.35
C ARG A 135 -6.30 25.90 -31.50
N GLN A 136 -7.51 25.42 -31.19
CA GLN A 136 -8.42 24.82 -32.16
C GLN A 136 -9.86 24.90 -31.67
N THR A 137 -10.79 24.65 -32.59
CA THR A 137 -12.21 24.51 -32.26
C THR A 137 -12.50 23.05 -31.89
N VAL A 138 -13.11 22.85 -30.73
CA VAL A 138 -13.60 21.56 -30.25
C VAL A 138 -15.10 21.59 -30.07
N TRP A 139 -15.72 20.41 -30.09
CA TRP A 139 -17.16 20.25 -30.14
C TRP A 139 -17.66 19.41 -28.97
N ARG A 140 -18.83 19.77 -28.42
CA ARG A 140 -19.54 18.97 -27.40
C ARG A 140 -21.04 19.03 -27.65
N GLY A 141 -21.71 17.88 -27.64
CA GLY A 141 -23.14 17.77 -27.93
C GLY A 141 -23.96 17.28 -26.72
N LEU A 142 -25.11 17.90 -26.44
CA LEU A 142 -26.03 17.52 -25.37
C LEU A 142 -27.47 17.38 -25.90
N ARG A 143 -28.27 16.47 -25.34
CA ARG A 143 -29.66 16.20 -25.77
C ARG A 143 -30.71 17.03 -24.99
N LEU A 144 -30.48 18.33 -24.91
CA LEU A 144 -31.42 19.31 -24.36
C LEU A 144 -31.14 20.70 -24.94
N ASP A 145 -32.08 21.63 -24.79
CA ASP A 145 -31.92 23.05 -25.16
C ASP A 145 -31.29 23.82 -23.99
N LEU A 146 -30.10 24.39 -24.22
CA LEU A 146 -29.39 25.25 -23.27
C LEU A 146 -29.29 26.71 -23.74
N SER A 147 -29.95 27.08 -24.84
CA SER A 147 -29.86 28.43 -25.41
C SER A 147 -30.19 29.53 -24.39
N LYS A 148 -31.14 29.28 -23.49
CA LYS A 148 -31.53 30.26 -22.45
C LYS A 148 -30.47 30.47 -21.36
N ASP A 149 -29.62 29.48 -21.10
CA ASP A 149 -28.60 29.57 -20.05
C ASP A 149 -27.29 30.20 -20.54
N TYR A 150 -27.17 30.49 -21.84
CA TYR A 150 -25.93 30.96 -22.48
C TYR A 150 -26.15 32.19 -23.37
N PRO A 151 -26.72 33.31 -22.89
CA PRO A 151 -26.98 34.46 -23.76
C PRO A 151 -25.67 35.06 -24.32
N PRO A 152 -25.67 35.54 -25.59
CA PRO A 152 -24.48 36.13 -26.20
C PRO A 152 -23.90 37.30 -25.38
N GLY A 153 -22.57 37.35 -25.27
CA GLY A 153 -21.82 38.34 -24.51
C GLY A 153 -21.58 37.97 -23.04
N GLU A 154 -22.28 36.94 -22.52
CA GLU A 154 -22.08 36.51 -21.14
C GLU A 154 -20.74 35.78 -20.95
N LYS A 155 -20.13 35.97 -19.78
CA LYS A 155 -18.90 35.30 -19.36
C LYS A 155 -19.25 34.27 -18.31
N ILE A 156 -18.91 33.02 -18.57
CA ILE A 156 -19.27 31.86 -17.76
C ILE A 156 -18.03 31.06 -17.38
N THR A 157 -18.16 30.20 -16.38
CA THR A 157 -17.10 29.27 -15.98
C THR A 157 -17.65 27.86 -15.96
N TRP A 158 -16.99 26.94 -16.66
CA TRP A 158 -17.24 25.51 -16.52
C TRP A 158 -16.34 24.96 -15.43
N TRP A 159 -16.94 24.62 -14.28
CA TRP A 159 -16.21 24.18 -13.10
C TRP A 159 -15.85 22.70 -13.15
N ALA A 160 -16.64 21.89 -13.84
CA ALA A 160 -16.29 20.50 -14.13
C ALA A 160 -15.28 20.39 -15.28
N PHE A 161 -14.57 19.27 -15.34
CA PHE A 161 -13.86 18.86 -16.55
C PHE A 161 -14.87 18.59 -17.67
N SER A 162 -14.55 18.96 -18.90
CA SER A 162 -15.43 18.78 -20.06
C SER A 162 -14.73 18.04 -21.19
N SER A 163 -15.20 16.83 -21.50
CA SER A 163 -14.76 16.07 -22.68
C SER A 163 -15.34 16.65 -23.96
N CYS A 164 -14.48 16.89 -24.94
CA CYS A 164 -14.82 17.42 -26.25
C CYS A 164 -14.16 16.58 -27.35
N THR A 165 -14.67 16.68 -28.56
CA THR A 165 -14.10 16.03 -29.75
C THR A 165 -13.65 17.06 -30.77
N THR A 166 -12.58 16.78 -31.50
CA THR A 166 -12.18 17.56 -32.69
C THR A 166 -12.98 17.17 -33.93
N SER A 167 -13.70 16.04 -33.89
CA SER A 167 -14.41 15.46 -35.03
C SER A 167 -15.92 15.59 -34.90
N LEU A 168 -16.53 16.49 -35.69
CA LEU A 168 -17.98 16.64 -35.81
C LEU A 168 -18.69 15.35 -36.20
N ARG A 169 -18.03 14.49 -36.99
CA ARG A 169 -18.56 13.19 -37.44
C ARG A 169 -18.91 12.26 -36.28
N VAL A 170 -18.20 12.38 -35.14
CA VAL A 170 -18.52 11.62 -33.94
C VAL A 170 -19.92 12.02 -33.41
N LEU A 171 -20.30 13.28 -33.53
CA LEU A 171 -21.57 13.80 -33.01
C LEU A 171 -22.78 13.47 -33.90
N GLU A 172 -22.59 13.22 -35.19
CA GLU A 172 -23.67 12.84 -36.13
C GLU A 172 -24.36 11.52 -35.79
N SER A 173 -23.70 10.63 -35.04
CA SER A 173 -24.28 9.37 -34.63
C SER A 173 -25.40 9.58 -33.61
N ASP A 174 -26.52 8.86 -33.78
CA ASP A 174 -27.61 8.78 -32.79
C ASP A 174 -27.15 8.24 -31.42
N LEU A 175 -25.94 7.70 -31.33
CA LEU A 175 -25.30 7.31 -30.07
C LEU A 175 -24.74 8.51 -29.29
N TYR A 176 -24.45 9.62 -29.96
CA TYR A 176 -23.95 10.87 -29.38
C TYR A 176 -25.03 11.95 -29.48
N LEU A 177 -24.85 12.97 -30.32
CA LEU A 177 -25.83 14.04 -30.47
C LEU A 177 -27.04 13.58 -31.30
N GLY A 178 -26.78 12.87 -32.40
CA GLY A 178 -27.80 12.42 -33.34
C GLY A 178 -28.43 13.57 -34.12
N ASN A 179 -29.37 13.21 -35.00
CA ASN A 179 -30.01 14.17 -35.92
C ASN A 179 -31.46 14.50 -35.55
N VAL A 180 -31.99 13.94 -34.45
CA VAL A 180 -33.39 14.03 -34.06
C VAL A 180 -33.53 14.38 -32.58
N GLY A 181 -34.48 15.25 -32.25
CA GLY A 181 -34.80 15.63 -30.87
C GLY A 181 -34.05 16.87 -30.41
N THR A 182 -34.60 17.53 -29.38
CA THR A 182 -34.05 18.78 -28.85
C THR A 182 -32.62 18.60 -28.36
N ARG A 183 -31.70 19.38 -28.90
CA ARG A 183 -30.27 19.19 -28.66
C ARG A 183 -29.47 20.48 -28.82
N THR A 184 -28.36 20.55 -28.08
CA THR A 184 -27.40 21.66 -28.09
C THR A 184 -26.04 21.18 -28.57
N LEU A 185 -25.45 21.87 -29.54
CA LEU A 185 -24.07 21.69 -29.99
C LEU A 185 -23.22 22.90 -29.59
N PHE A 186 -22.24 22.68 -28.71
CA PHE A 186 -21.23 23.67 -28.39
C PHE A 186 -20.09 23.65 -29.41
N SER A 187 -19.75 24.82 -29.94
CA SER A 187 -18.56 25.08 -30.74
C SER A 187 -17.59 25.91 -29.90
N ILE A 188 -16.46 25.35 -29.49
CA ILE A 188 -15.62 25.95 -28.45
C ILE A 188 -14.22 26.21 -29.00
N GLU A 189 -13.80 27.47 -29.07
CA GLU A 189 -12.40 27.81 -29.33
C GLU A 189 -11.58 27.63 -28.04
N THR A 190 -10.78 26.57 -27.96
CA THR A 190 -9.98 26.26 -26.77
C THR A 190 -8.53 26.74 -26.90
N ILE A 191 -7.94 27.13 -25.78
CA ILE A 191 -6.54 27.58 -25.69
C ILE A 191 -5.60 26.61 -24.97
N ASN A 192 -6.11 25.72 -24.14
CA ASN A 192 -5.31 24.85 -23.27
C ASN A 192 -5.92 23.45 -23.04
N GLY A 193 -6.78 22.99 -23.95
CA GLY A 193 -7.31 21.62 -23.89
C GLY A 193 -6.18 20.58 -23.87
N ARG A 194 -6.43 19.44 -23.23
CA ARG A 194 -5.46 18.32 -23.14
C ARG A 194 -5.92 17.16 -24.01
N THR A 195 -5.05 16.72 -24.91
CA THR A 195 -5.28 15.50 -25.68
C THR A 195 -4.96 14.30 -24.79
N ILE A 196 -5.97 13.48 -24.49
CA ILE A 196 -5.81 12.35 -23.56
C ILE A 196 -5.91 10.98 -24.23
N ARG A 197 -5.99 10.93 -25.56
CA ARG A 197 -6.20 9.71 -26.35
C ARG A 197 -5.27 8.55 -25.97
N SER A 198 -3.97 8.81 -25.80
CA SER A 198 -2.96 7.79 -25.47
C SER A 198 -3.16 7.17 -24.07
N HIS A 199 -3.85 7.88 -23.18
CA HIS A 199 -4.05 7.50 -21.78
C HIS A 199 -5.51 7.21 -21.43
N SER A 200 -6.45 7.46 -22.36
CA SER A 200 -7.87 7.22 -22.17
C SER A 200 -8.23 5.73 -22.26
N HIS A 201 -9.30 5.36 -21.57
CA HIS A 201 -9.98 4.08 -21.73
C HIS A 201 -10.48 3.89 -23.17
N PHE A 202 -10.88 4.99 -23.82
CA PHE A 202 -11.33 5.02 -25.22
C PHE A 202 -10.21 5.50 -26.15
N THR A 203 -9.32 4.59 -26.53
CA THR A 203 -8.11 4.91 -27.32
C THR A 203 -8.39 5.27 -28.79
N THR A 204 -9.61 5.01 -29.27
CA THR A 204 -10.02 5.32 -30.65
C THR A 204 -10.56 6.73 -30.83
N GLU A 205 -10.72 7.50 -29.75
CA GLU A 205 -11.32 8.82 -29.78
C GLU A 205 -10.24 9.90 -29.65
N ASP A 206 -10.33 10.94 -30.49
CA ASP A 206 -9.52 12.15 -30.36
C ASP A 206 -10.12 13.08 -29.29
N GLU A 207 -10.17 12.56 -28.06
CA GLU A 207 -10.75 13.25 -26.91
C GLU A 207 -9.85 14.41 -26.46
N ILE A 208 -10.43 15.62 -26.46
CA ILE A 208 -9.83 16.82 -25.87
C ILE A 208 -10.55 17.13 -24.57
N LEU A 209 -9.80 17.12 -23.47
CA LEU A 209 -10.32 17.42 -22.15
C LEU A 209 -10.07 18.89 -21.81
N LEU A 210 -11.14 19.63 -21.55
CA LEU A 210 -11.06 20.97 -20.95
C LEU A 210 -10.94 20.83 -19.42
N LEU A 211 -10.04 21.63 -18.84
CA LEU A 211 -9.74 21.63 -17.41
C LEU A 211 -10.88 22.26 -16.58
N PRO A 212 -11.00 21.96 -15.29
CA PRO A 212 -12.00 22.58 -14.43
C PRO A 212 -11.68 24.06 -14.21
N GLY A 213 -12.72 24.88 -14.06
CA GLY A 213 -12.58 26.33 -13.99
C GLY A 213 -12.30 26.97 -15.36
N THR A 214 -12.69 26.32 -16.46
CA THR A 214 -12.53 26.86 -17.81
C THR A 214 -13.43 28.08 -18.01
N PHE A 215 -12.81 29.25 -18.19
CA PHE A 215 -13.49 30.53 -18.37
C PHE A 215 -13.82 30.78 -19.85
N LEU A 216 -15.09 31.04 -20.16
CA LEU A 216 -15.62 31.08 -21.51
C LEU A 216 -16.46 32.35 -21.70
N GLU A 217 -16.43 32.90 -22.92
CA GLU A 217 -17.32 33.97 -23.36
C GLU A 217 -18.28 33.39 -24.42
N VAL A 218 -19.58 33.62 -24.25
CA VAL A 218 -20.56 33.28 -25.28
C VAL A 218 -20.44 34.29 -26.41
N LYS A 219 -20.00 33.84 -27.59
CA LYS A 219 -19.83 34.70 -28.76
C LYS A 219 -21.11 34.86 -29.55
N SER A 220 -21.81 33.77 -29.79
CA SER A 220 -23.04 33.77 -30.59
C SER A 220 -23.85 32.51 -30.36
N GLN A 221 -25.11 32.56 -30.79
CA GLN A 221 -26.00 31.41 -30.87
C GLN A 221 -26.61 31.33 -32.27
N LEU A 222 -26.90 30.11 -32.72
CA LEU A 222 -27.56 29.86 -33.99
C LEU A 222 -28.53 28.68 -33.81
N ASN A 223 -29.78 28.85 -34.24
CA ASN A 223 -30.79 27.79 -34.19
C ASN A 223 -31.17 27.40 -35.63
N PRO A 224 -30.36 26.58 -36.31
CA PRO A 224 -30.57 26.26 -37.73
C PRO A 224 -31.79 25.36 -37.97
N ALA A 225 -32.28 24.68 -36.92
CA ALA A 225 -33.49 23.86 -36.95
C ALA A 225 -34.26 24.04 -35.62
N PRO A 226 -35.57 23.72 -35.57
CA PRO A 226 -36.37 23.89 -34.36
C PRO A 226 -35.86 23.13 -33.13
N ASP A 227 -35.16 22.02 -33.35
CA ASP A 227 -34.67 21.10 -32.33
C ASP A 227 -33.15 21.12 -32.18
N LEU A 228 -32.43 21.97 -32.91
CA LEU A 228 -30.96 22.10 -32.84
C LEU A 228 -30.56 23.52 -32.45
N HIS A 229 -29.84 23.62 -31.34
CA HIS A 229 -29.30 24.87 -30.82
C HIS A 229 -27.77 24.82 -30.88
N ILE A 230 -27.13 25.74 -31.60
CA ILE A 230 -25.68 25.84 -31.67
C ILE A 230 -25.23 27.03 -30.83
N ILE A 231 -24.31 26.80 -29.91
CA ILE A 231 -23.76 27.83 -29.03
C ILE A 231 -22.25 27.92 -29.29
N HIS A 232 -21.78 29.09 -29.71
CA HIS A 232 -20.37 29.32 -29.96
C HIS A 232 -19.72 30.01 -28.76
N LEU A 233 -18.69 29.35 -28.22
CA LEU A 233 -17.95 29.77 -27.04
C LEU A 233 -16.49 30.03 -27.41
N GLN A 234 -15.90 31.03 -26.78
CA GLN A 234 -14.48 31.30 -26.87
C GLN A 234 -13.86 31.22 -25.49
N GLN A 235 -12.85 30.35 -25.32
CA GLN A 235 -12.11 30.27 -24.07
C GLN A 235 -11.27 31.53 -23.88
N ARG A 236 -11.36 32.11 -22.69
CA ARG A 236 -10.61 33.30 -22.29
C ARG A 236 -9.67 32.96 -21.15
N ILE A 237 -8.59 33.72 -21.01
CA ILE A 237 -7.75 33.67 -19.81
C ILE A 237 -8.52 34.42 -18.71
N PRO A 238 -8.82 33.80 -17.56
CA PRO A 238 -9.53 34.47 -16.48
C PRO A 238 -8.66 35.57 -15.85
N PRO A 239 -9.27 36.62 -15.26
CA PRO A 239 -8.53 37.70 -14.62
C PRO A 239 -7.77 37.25 -13.36
N HIS A 240 -8.19 36.14 -12.75
CA HIS A 240 -7.55 35.49 -11.61
C HIS A 240 -7.40 34.00 -11.87
N VAL A 241 -6.43 33.36 -11.21
CA VAL A 241 -6.22 31.91 -11.30
C VAL A 241 -7.42 31.18 -10.68
N LEU A 242 -8.19 30.48 -11.52
CA LEU A 242 -9.35 29.70 -11.08
C LEU A 242 -9.00 28.24 -10.74
N LEU A 243 -7.87 27.76 -11.25
CA LEU A 243 -7.32 26.45 -10.98
C LEU A 243 -5.82 26.61 -10.68
N GLU A 244 -5.45 26.37 -9.43
CA GLU A 244 -4.05 26.43 -8.98
C GLU A 244 -3.19 25.43 -9.78
N PRO A 245 -1.96 25.75 -10.21
CA PRO A 245 -1.08 24.77 -10.86
C PRO A 245 -0.64 23.67 -9.89
N PRO A 246 -0.50 22.40 -10.34
CA PRO A 246 -0.18 21.28 -9.45
C PRO A 246 1.25 21.30 -8.92
N PHE A 247 2.18 22.02 -9.56
CA PHE A 247 3.57 22.18 -9.12
C PHE A 247 4.16 23.46 -9.72
N GLU A 248 5.26 23.94 -9.15
CA GLU A 248 5.95 25.14 -9.64
C GLU A 248 6.44 24.96 -11.08
N GLY A 249 6.11 25.89 -11.96
CA GLY A 249 6.42 25.81 -13.39
C GLY A 249 5.43 25.00 -14.24
N ALA A 250 4.37 24.44 -13.66
CA ALA A 250 3.32 23.77 -14.42
C ALA A 250 2.49 24.77 -15.25
N GLU A 251 2.57 24.68 -16.58
CA GLU A 251 1.78 25.52 -17.49
C GLU A 251 0.38 24.93 -17.76
N LEU A 252 -0.55 25.15 -16.84
CA LEU A 252 -1.96 24.83 -17.09
C LEU A 252 -2.62 25.82 -18.07
N PHE A 253 -2.19 27.09 -18.03
CA PHE A 253 -2.64 28.15 -18.94
C PHE A 253 -1.45 28.73 -19.71
N PRO A 254 -1.62 29.12 -20.98
CA PRO A 254 -0.62 29.93 -21.66
C PRO A 254 -0.46 31.27 -20.93
N LEU A 255 0.79 31.71 -20.73
CA LEU A 255 1.12 33.00 -20.10
C LEU A 255 0.29 34.13 -20.74
N SER A 256 -0.33 34.99 -19.93
CA SER A 256 -1.11 36.14 -20.43
C SER A 256 -0.23 37.08 -21.26
N GLU A 257 -0.80 37.83 -22.22
CA GLU A 257 -0.02 38.82 -23.00
C GLU A 257 0.67 39.86 -22.10
N VAL A 258 0.09 40.14 -20.92
CA VAL A 258 0.69 40.99 -19.89
C VAL A 258 1.89 40.30 -19.23
N ALA A 259 1.80 39.02 -18.88
CA ALA A 259 2.92 38.26 -18.34
C ALA A 259 4.04 38.06 -19.38
N GLN A 260 3.69 37.84 -20.65
CA GLN A 260 4.65 37.76 -21.76
C GLN A 260 5.32 39.12 -22.03
N SER A 261 4.60 40.24 -21.89
CA SER A 261 5.19 41.58 -22.03
C SER A 261 6.06 41.97 -20.83
N LEU A 262 5.70 41.54 -19.61
CA LEU A 262 6.53 41.70 -18.41
C LEU A 262 7.81 40.85 -18.47
N LEU A 263 7.74 39.63 -19.01
CA LEU A 263 8.91 38.78 -19.27
C LEU A 263 9.80 39.34 -20.40
N LYS A 264 9.21 39.91 -21.45
CA LYS A 264 9.96 40.67 -22.48
C LYS A 264 10.60 41.96 -21.93
N ASN A 265 9.99 42.58 -20.93
CA ASN A 265 10.53 43.78 -20.27
C ASN A 265 11.57 43.46 -19.18
N THR A 266 11.78 42.18 -18.85
CA THR A 266 12.83 41.70 -17.93
C THR A 266 14.02 41.08 -18.66
N GLU A 267 14.00 41.00 -19.99
CA GLU A 267 15.24 40.87 -20.77
C GLU A 267 16.04 42.18 -20.68
N PRO A 268 17.31 42.16 -20.24
CA PRO A 268 18.12 43.37 -20.18
C PRO A 268 18.39 43.90 -21.59
N GLN A 269 17.74 45.01 -21.93
CA GLN A 269 18.09 45.84 -23.08
C GLN A 269 19.55 46.36 -22.94
N ASN A 270 20.40 45.88 -23.85
CA ASN A 270 21.66 46.47 -24.31
C ASN A 270 22.61 47.11 -23.26
N LYS A 271 23.63 46.34 -22.87
CA LYS A 271 25.00 46.85 -22.84
C LYS A 271 25.82 46.23 -23.97
N ASN A 272 25.87 46.97 -25.07
CA ASN A 272 26.94 47.14 -26.06
C ASN A 272 27.99 46.01 -26.22
N ASP A 273 27.89 45.31 -27.35
CA ASP A 273 28.86 45.23 -28.48
C ASP A 273 30.40 45.17 -28.27
N ASP A 274 30.94 44.98 -27.07
CA ASP A 274 32.40 44.81 -26.86
C ASP A 274 32.84 43.36 -26.57
N SER A 275 31.92 42.50 -26.16
CA SER A 275 32.24 41.11 -25.78
C SER A 275 32.42 40.16 -26.98
N ARG A 276 31.89 40.50 -28.16
CA ARG A 276 32.11 39.73 -29.41
C ARG A 276 33.42 40.08 -30.12
N ARG A 277 34.06 41.21 -29.79
CA ARG A 277 35.38 41.60 -30.32
C ARG A 277 36.55 40.97 -29.57
N TRP A 278 36.37 40.66 -28.28
CA TRP A 278 37.40 40.02 -27.46
C TRP A 278 37.62 38.54 -27.83
N TYR A 279 36.53 37.80 -28.13
CA TYR A 279 36.59 36.36 -28.43
C TYR A 279 37.18 36.02 -29.82
N LYS A 280 37.32 37.00 -30.72
CA LYS A 280 37.85 36.77 -32.08
C LYS A 280 39.35 37.06 -32.24
N ASN A 281 40.01 37.72 -31.28
CA ASN A 281 41.39 38.19 -31.47
C ASN A 281 42.48 37.57 -30.57
N ASN A 282 42.16 36.77 -29.54
CA ASN A 282 43.19 36.16 -28.70
C ASN A 282 43.19 34.62 -28.77
N LYS A 283 43.62 34.07 -29.91
CA LYS A 283 44.20 32.73 -30.00
C LYS A 283 45.67 32.83 -29.56
N ILE A 284 45.99 32.40 -28.34
CA ILE A 284 47.38 32.06 -27.96
C ILE A 284 47.39 30.61 -27.47
N ARG A 285 48.34 29.87 -28.05
CA ARG A 285 48.56 28.43 -28.03
C ARG A 285 48.88 27.92 -26.61
N PHE A 286 48.17 26.91 -26.12
CA PHE A 286 48.70 26.01 -25.08
C PHE A 286 48.94 24.63 -25.70
N GLY A 287 50.21 24.23 -25.69
CA GLY A 287 50.69 23.00 -26.32
C GLY A 287 50.35 21.76 -25.50
N ILE A 288 50.09 20.67 -26.24
CA ILE A 288 49.69 19.33 -25.76
C ILE A 288 50.69 18.69 -24.77
N GLY A 289 51.88 19.27 -24.58
CA GLY A 289 52.88 18.79 -23.60
C GLY A 289 52.54 19.06 -22.12
N ALA A 290 51.75 20.09 -21.79
CA ALA A 290 51.45 20.42 -20.39
C ALA A 290 50.41 19.48 -19.76
N ILE A 291 49.53 18.89 -20.56
CA ILE A 291 48.47 17.98 -20.10
C ILE A 291 49.05 16.60 -19.76
N LEU A 292 50.11 16.16 -20.46
CA LEU A 292 50.80 14.89 -20.18
C LEU A 292 51.68 14.95 -18.92
N ALA A 293 52.26 16.10 -18.60
CA ALA A 293 53.08 16.27 -17.38
C ALA A 293 52.24 16.19 -16.09
N VAL A 294 51.00 16.69 -16.11
CA VAL A 294 50.08 16.66 -14.96
C VAL A 294 49.57 15.25 -14.68
N ILE A 295 49.37 14.43 -15.71
CA ILE A 295 48.92 13.04 -15.58
C ILE A 295 50.05 12.15 -15.01
N ILE A 296 51.31 12.39 -15.41
CA ILE A 296 52.46 11.62 -14.88
C ILE A 296 52.75 12.01 -13.42
N LEU A 297 52.56 13.28 -13.03
CA LEU A 297 52.76 13.72 -11.64
C LEU A 297 51.75 13.10 -10.66
N ALA A 298 50.51 12.88 -11.10
CA ALA A 298 49.45 12.26 -10.29
C ALA A 298 49.69 10.76 -10.02
N ILE A 299 50.33 10.04 -10.96
CA ILE A 299 50.65 8.61 -10.80
C ILE A 299 51.85 8.42 -9.85
N VAL A 300 52.82 9.34 -9.84
CA VAL A 300 53.98 9.27 -8.94
C VAL A 300 53.60 9.65 -7.50
N LEU A 301 52.68 10.60 -7.30
CA LEU A 301 52.20 11.00 -5.96
C LEU A 301 51.32 9.94 -5.29
N GLY A 302 50.61 9.11 -6.06
CA GLY A 302 49.83 7.98 -5.54
C GLY A 302 50.67 6.79 -5.04
N ALA A 303 51.93 6.68 -5.47
CA ALA A 303 52.83 5.59 -5.08
C ALA A 303 53.72 5.92 -3.85
N THR A 304 53.76 7.18 -3.40
CA THR A 304 54.67 7.63 -2.31
C THR A 304 53.97 7.88 -0.97
N LEU A 305 52.64 7.80 -0.88
CA LEU A 305 51.89 8.03 0.36
C LEU A 305 51.01 6.82 0.71
N GLY A 306 51.67 5.73 1.05
CA GLY A 306 51.01 4.50 1.49
C GLY A 306 51.99 3.51 2.09
N SER A 307 52.76 3.93 3.10
CA SER A 307 53.59 3.01 3.87
C SER A 307 53.49 3.22 5.39
N ARG A 308 52.86 2.20 6.03
CA ARG A 308 53.16 1.52 7.32
C ARG A 308 52.99 2.31 8.64
N THR A 309 52.35 1.73 9.65
CA THR A 309 52.89 0.58 10.42
C THR A 309 51.81 -0.24 11.15
N ARG A 310 51.90 -1.58 11.03
CA ARG A 310 51.32 -2.60 11.91
C ARG A 310 52.48 -3.50 12.34
N THR A 311 52.71 -3.63 13.64
CA THR A 311 53.62 -4.62 14.23
C THR A 311 52.88 -5.94 14.44
N GLN A 312 53.54 -7.05 14.08
CA GLN A 312 53.05 -8.43 14.11
C GLN A 312 53.36 -9.13 15.44
N THR A 313 52.48 -10.07 15.83
CA THR A 313 52.69 -11.50 16.15
C THR A 313 51.62 -11.93 17.17
N GLY A 314 50.98 -13.10 17.12
CA GLY A 314 51.32 -14.34 16.44
C GLY A 314 50.10 -15.20 16.06
N THR A 315 50.46 -16.38 15.58
CA THR A 315 49.73 -17.35 14.77
C THR A 315 48.84 -18.31 15.54
N SER A 316 47.65 -18.63 15.02
CA SER A 316 47.15 -20.01 14.98
C SER A 316 46.09 -20.19 13.89
N SER A 317 46.34 -21.15 13.01
CA SER A 317 45.48 -21.69 11.94
C SER A 317 44.20 -22.36 12.43
N ILE A 318 43.11 -22.30 11.65
CA ILE A 318 42.05 -23.32 11.42
C ILE A 318 40.93 -22.73 10.51
N PRO A 319 40.17 -23.54 9.74
CA PRO A 319 39.97 -23.33 8.30
C PRO A 319 38.64 -22.71 7.87
N THR A 320 38.64 -22.31 6.60
CA THR A 320 37.58 -21.74 5.78
C THR A 320 36.31 -22.59 5.80
N SER A 321 35.22 -22.03 6.34
CA SER A 321 33.84 -22.37 5.99
C SER A 321 33.25 -21.21 5.19
N THR A 322 32.79 -21.52 3.98
CA THR A 322 32.05 -20.59 3.11
C THR A 322 30.65 -20.39 3.67
N THR A 323 30.42 -19.30 4.38
CA THR A 323 29.07 -18.79 4.66
C THR A 323 28.64 -17.90 3.50
N THR A 324 27.68 -18.36 2.71
CA THR A 324 26.92 -17.55 1.76
C THR A 324 26.27 -16.39 2.51
N GLU A 325 26.64 -15.17 2.14
CA GLU A 325 26.07 -13.93 2.67
C GLU A 325 24.57 -13.87 2.42
N ALA A 326 23.81 -13.62 3.49
CA ALA A 326 22.38 -13.32 3.43
C ALA A 326 22.15 -11.97 2.74
N SER A 327 21.27 -11.96 1.73
CA SER A 327 20.89 -10.76 0.99
C SER A 327 20.19 -9.71 1.88
N PRO A 328 20.45 -8.41 1.66
CA PRO A 328 19.92 -7.32 2.48
C PRO A 328 18.45 -6.97 2.16
N PHE A 329 17.69 -6.75 3.22
CA PHE A 329 16.31 -6.24 3.26
C PHE A 329 16.22 -4.83 2.65
N TYR A 330 15.41 -4.70 1.60
CA TYR A 330 15.06 -3.43 0.98
C TYR A 330 13.84 -2.82 1.69
N GLY A 331 14.04 -1.66 2.33
CA GLY A 331 13.00 -0.71 2.76
C GLY A 331 12.09 -1.14 3.92
N GLY A 332 11.89 -0.27 4.92
CA GLY A 332 10.89 -0.41 5.99
C GLY A 332 9.46 -0.15 5.51
N SER A 333 9.14 -0.52 4.28
CA SER A 333 7.77 -0.61 3.78
C SER A 333 7.42 -2.10 3.75
N PRO A 334 6.15 -2.51 3.93
CA PRO A 334 5.77 -3.89 3.65
C PRO A 334 6.34 -4.28 2.27
N PRO A 335 6.91 -5.49 2.10
CA PRO A 335 7.28 -5.96 0.77
C PRO A 335 6.07 -5.78 -0.16
N ASP A 336 6.29 -5.36 -1.42
CA ASP A 336 5.28 -5.02 -2.44
C ASP A 336 3.89 -5.57 -2.10
N PRO A 337 2.84 -4.73 -2.04
CA PRO A 337 1.54 -5.06 -1.45
C PRO A 337 1.18 -6.49 -1.77
N VAL A 338 1.11 -7.31 -0.71
CA VAL A 338 0.78 -8.75 -0.67
C VAL A 338 0.28 -9.18 -2.02
N SER A 339 1.07 -9.97 -2.77
CA SER A 339 0.61 -10.52 -4.04
C SER A 339 -0.78 -11.09 -3.80
N VAL A 340 -1.83 -10.43 -4.34
CA VAL A 340 -3.21 -10.83 -4.05
C VAL A 340 -3.29 -12.30 -4.40
N ALA A 341 -3.58 -13.12 -3.38
CA ALA A 341 -3.61 -14.55 -3.55
C ALA A 341 -4.62 -14.88 -4.66
N ASN A 342 -4.31 -15.89 -5.46
CA ASN A 342 -5.24 -16.37 -6.47
C ASN A 342 -6.41 -17.13 -5.86
N ALA A 343 -6.25 -17.70 -4.67
CA ALA A 343 -7.35 -18.12 -3.81
C ALA A 343 -6.99 -17.89 -2.34
N PHE A 344 -8.02 -17.61 -1.54
CA PHE A 344 -7.86 -17.41 -0.10
C PHE A 344 -9.05 -17.97 0.68
N TYR A 345 -8.74 -18.84 1.63
CA TYR A 345 -9.68 -19.56 2.47
C TYR A 345 -9.43 -19.16 3.93
N ALA A 346 -10.26 -18.25 4.44
CA ALA A 346 -10.20 -17.81 5.83
C ALA A 346 -10.71 -18.89 6.81
N PHE A 347 -11.53 -19.84 6.34
CA PHE A 347 -12.18 -20.87 7.17
C PHE A 347 -13.08 -20.36 8.31
N ASP A 348 -13.56 -19.11 8.22
CA ASP A 348 -14.47 -18.45 9.16
C ASP A 348 -15.91 -19.01 9.10
N GLY A 349 -16.07 -20.26 9.52
CA GLY A 349 -17.35 -20.97 9.56
C GLY A 349 -17.83 -21.48 8.19
N ASN A 350 -17.03 -21.32 7.15
CA ASN A 350 -17.35 -21.72 5.78
C ASN A 350 -16.09 -22.12 4.98
N MET A 351 -16.29 -22.63 3.76
CA MET A 351 -15.24 -23.07 2.83
C MET A 351 -15.13 -22.15 1.61
N LEU A 352 -15.56 -20.90 1.72
CA LEU A 352 -15.60 -19.99 0.58
C LEU A 352 -14.19 -19.49 0.25
N ASP A 353 -13.91 -19.42 -1.04
CA ASP A 353 -12.76 -18.70 -1.55
C ASP A 353 -13.15 -17.23 -1.75
N LEU A 354 -12.49 -16.33 -1.01
CA LEU A 354 -12.80 -14.90 -1.03
C LEU A 354 -12.35 -14.20 -2.33
N TYR A 355 -11.54 -14.85 -3.17
CA TYR A 355 -10.94 -14.20 -4.35
C TYR A 355 -11.36 -14.81 -5.69
N SER A 356 -11.31 -16.14 -5.87
CA SER A 356 -11.59 -16.77 -7.18
C SER A 356 -12.89 -17.57 -7.24
N HIS A 357 -13.67 -17.58 -6.16
CA HIS A 357 -14.91 -18.35 -6.02
C HIS A 357 -14.74 -19.87 -6.19
N ARG A 358 -13.51 -20.40 -6.03
CA ARG A 358 -13.22 -21.85 -6.00
C ARG A 358 -13.52 -22.42 -4.61
N ASN A 359 -14.80 -22.47 -4.27
CA ASN A 359 -15.22 -22.90 -2.94
C ASN A 359 -14.84 -24.36 -2.67
N GLY A 360 -14.46 -24.64 -1.42
CA GLY A 360 -14.18 -25.99 -0.96
C GLY A 360 -15.46 -26.76 -0.65
N GLU A 361 -15.43 -28.06 -0.91
CA GLU A 361 -16.45 -29.02 -0.54
C GLU A 361 -15.86 -30.01 0.46
N VAL A 362 -16.59 -30.26 1.55
CA VAL A 362 -16.19 -31.26 2.55
C VAL A 362 -16.54 -32.65 2.03
N VAL A 363 -15.57 -33.57 2.06
CA VAL A 363 -15.73 -34.95 1.59
C VAL A 363 -15.47 -35.92 2.74
N GLY A 364 -16.32 -36.96 2.84
CA GLY A 364 -16.24 -37.99 3.87
C GLY A 364 -17.14 -37.66 5.06
N GLY A 365 -16.57 -37.11 6.13
CA GLY A 365 -17.30 -36.69 7.33
C GLY A 365 -17.79 -35.24 7.31
N SER A 366 -18.04 -34.68 8.50
CA SER A 366 -18.32 -33.26 8.71
C SER A 366 -17.09 -32.55 9.28
N VAL A 367 -17.07 -31.23 9.13
CA VAL A 367 -16.11 -30.35 9.80
C VAL A 367 -16.79 -29.60 10.94
N SER A 368 -15.99 -29.19 11.91
CA SER A 368 -16.36 -28.22 12.93
C SER A 368 -15.40 -27.04 12.89
N TYR A 369 -15.72 -25.97 13.63
CA TYR A 369 -14.91 -24.77 13.68
C TYR A 369 -14.53 -24.44 15.13
N VAL A 370 -13.31 -23.96 15.32
CA VAL A 370 -12.78 -23.48 16.62
C VAL A 370 -12.22 -22.07 16.45
N GLN A 371 -11.85 -21.40 17.55
CA GLN A 371 -11.16 -20.11 17.46
C GLN A 371 -9.91 -20.25 16.58
N GLY A 372 -9.82 -19.37 15.58
CA GLY A 372 -8.75 -19.37 14.60
C GLY A 372 -7.41 -18.86 15.13
N TYR A 373 -6.46 -18.73 14.21
CA TYR A 373 -5.24 -17.96 14.40
C TYR A 373 -5.59 -16.50 14.69
N VAL A 374 -6.58 -15.92 13.99
CA VAL A 374 -7.10 -14.58 14.32
C VAL A 374 -8.27 -14.71 15.29
N ALA A 375 -8.31 -13.89 16.35
CA ALA A 375 -9.24 -14.08 17.46
C ALA A 375 -10.73 -14.03 17.09
N TYR A 376 -11.06 -13.22 16.07
CA TYR A 376 -12.41 -13.04 15.55
C TYR A 376 -12.71 -13.94 14.34
N GLY A 377 -11.72 -14.72 13.90
CA GLY A 377 -11.86 -15.73 12.87
C GLY A 377 -12.03 -17.14 13.45
N GLN A 378 -12.33 -18.09 12.58
CA GLN A 378 -12.44 -19.50 12.93
C GLN A 378 -11.51 -20.34 12.07
N ALA A 379 -10.96 -21.40 12.67
CA ALA A 379 -10.21 -22.40 11.96
C ALA A 379 -11.07 -23.65 11.71
N VAL A 380 -10.86 -24.28 10.55
CA VAL A 380 -11.49 -25.57 10.27
C VAL A 380 -10.80 -26.67 11.08
N VAL A 381 -11.61 -27.54 11.67
CA VAL A 381 -11.15 -28.73 12.39
C VAL A 381 -11.28 -29.96 11.50
N LEU A 382 -10.18 -30.70 11.36
CA LEU A 382 -10.14 -32.01 10.70
C LEU A 382 -9.74 -33.08 11.73
N THR A 383 -10.53 -34.15 11.82
CA THR A 383 -10.33 -35.24 12.79
C THR A 383 -10.22 -36.58 12.09
N GLN A 384 -9.44 -37.51 12.66
CA GLN A 384 -9.23 -38.85 12.11
C GLN A 384 -10.35 -39.86 12.44
N SER A 385 -11.33 -39.54 13.30
CA SER A 385 -12.39 -40.48 13.66
C SER A 385 -13.26 -40.88 12.46
N ILE A 386 -13.41 -39.96 11.50
CA ILE A 386 -13.99 -40.20 10.18
C ILE A 386 -13.05 -39.51 9.20
N PRO A 387 -12.51 -40.18 8.17
CA PRO A 387 -11.68 -39.51 7.16
C PRO A 387 -12.44 -38.34 6.54
N THR A 388 -11.99 -37.12 6.83
CA THR A 388 -12.59 -35.87 6.34
C THR A 388 -11.49 -35.06 5.66
N LEU A 389 -11.77 -34.59 4.45
CA LEU A 389 -10.89 -33.69 3.70
C LEU A 389 -11.71 -32.58 3.03
N ILE A 390 -11.02 -31.55 2.58
CA ILE A 390 -11.63 -30.49 1.76
C ILE A 390 -11.15 -30.69 0.32
N SER A 391 -12.12 -30.73 -0.60
CA SER A 391 -11.93 -30.88 -2.04
C SER A 391 -12.26 -29.56 -2.73
N ILE A 392 -11.37 -29.04 -3.57
CA ILE A 392 -11.60 -27.80 -4.33
C ILE A 392 -11.51 -28.08 -5.82
N LYS A 393 -12.47 -27.55 -6.57
CA LYS A 393 -12.55 -27.60 -8.03
C LYS A 393 -12.98 -26.25 -8.64
N PRO A 394 -12.55 -25.93 -9.88
CA PRO A 394 -11.50 -26.61 -10.63
C PRO A 394 -10.11 -26.37 -10.00
N ASN A 395 -9.11 -27.16 -10.35
CA ASN A 395 -7.72 -26.93 -9.90
C ASN A 395 -7.10 -25.68 -10.55
N PHE A 396 -5.89 -25.36 -10.08
CA PHE A 396 -5.02 -24.39 -10.77
C PHE A 396 -4.28 -25.10 -11.91
N ASP A 397 -4.11 -24.39 -13.03
CA ASP A 397 -3.27 -24.84 -14.14
C ASP A 397 -1.79 -24.65 -13.77
N LEU A 398 -1.28 -25.57 -12.95
CA LEU A 398 0.08 -25.56 -12.42
C LEU A 398 0.88 -26.72 -13.02
N ASN A 399 2.12 -26.42 -13.43
CA ASN A 399 3.14 -27.41 -13.74
C ASN A 399 4.44 -27.06 -13.01
N ILE A 400 5.46 -27.89 -13.19
CA ILE A 400 6.76 -27.76 -12.52
C ILE A 400 7.53 -26.46 -12.87
N ASN A 401 7.15 -25.78 -13.96
CA ASN A 401 7.70 -24.48 -14.36
C ASN A 401 6.83 -23.31 -13.92
N SER A 402 5.68 -23.56 -13.28
CA SER A 402 4.82 -22.51 -12.75
C SER A 402 5.42 -21.92 -11.49
N ALA A 403 5.47 -20.59 -11.42
CA ALA A 403 5.75 -19.90 -10.17
C ALA A 403 4.52 -20.00 -9.26
N PHE A 404 4.71 -20.42 -8.01
CA PHE A 404 3.62 -20.42 -7.03
C PHE A 404 4.12 -20.30 -5.60
N THR A 405 3.21 -19.88 -4.72
CA THR A 405 3.36 -19.91 -3.27
C THR A 405 2.08 -20.45 -2.66
N ILE A 406 2.20 -21.42 -1.76
CA ILE A 406 1.11 -21.87 -0.90
C ILE A 406 1.52 -21.55 0.52
N GLU A 407 0.63 -20.99 1.31
CA GLU A 407 0.90 -20.73 2.72
C GLU A 407 -0.37 -20.68 3.55
N GLY A 408 -0.22 -20.77 4.86
CA GLY A 408 -1.33 -20.65 5.79
C GLY A 408 -0.89 -21.03 7.19
N PHE A 409 -1.85 -21.06 8.12
CA PHE A 409 -1.60 -21.46 9.50
C PHE A 409 -2.21 -22.83 9.78
N PHE A 410 -1.51 -23.62 10.58
CA PHE A 410 -2.00 -24.92 11.02
C PHE A 410 -1.60 -25.22 12.46
N MET A 411 -2.37 -26.10 13.11
CA MET A 411 -2.08 -26.60 14.45
C MET A 411 -2.24 -28.11 14.48
N LEU A 412 -1.17 -28.82 14.83
CA LEU A 412 -1.22 -30.28 14.98
C LEU A 412 -1.84 -30.68 16.33
N ARG A 413 -2.73 -31.67 16.30
CA ARG A 413 -3.31 -32.28 17.52
C ARG A 413 -2.79 -33.70 17.78
N LYS A 414 -1.86 -34.17 16.94
CA LYS A 414 -1.21 -35.48 17.02
C LYS A 414 0.27 -35.34 16.70
N THR A 415 1.14 -35.90 17.53
CA THR A 415 2.60 -35.95 17.29
C THR A 415 2.95 -36.93 16.18
N GLN A 416 4.06 -36.70 15.47
CA GLN A 416 4.59 -37.61 14.45
C GLN A 416 3.56 -37.99 13.38
N MET A 417 2.82 -36.99 12.90
CA MET A 417 1.73 -37.20 11.94
C MET A 417 2.25 -37.59 10.55
N ASN A 418 1.56 -38.52 9.91
CA ASN A 418 1.64 -38.77 8.48
C ASN A 418 0.32 -38.32 7.86
N ALA A 419 0.36 -37.31 6.98
CA ALA A 419 -0.84 -36.70 6.39
C ALA A 419 -0.51 -35.86 5.16
N ILE A 420 -1.51 -35.61 4.32
CA ILE A 420 -1.43 -34.58 3.27
C ILE A 420 -1.98 -33.29 3.87
N LEU A 421 -1.14 -32.26 3.98
CA LEU A 421 -1.60 -30.94 4.40
C LEU A 421 -2.35 -30.26 3.26
N ILE A 422 -1.73 -30.22 2.08
CA ILE A 422 -2.36 -29.75 0.84
C ILE A 422 -1.75 -30.44 -0.38
N GLN A 423 -2.58 -30.81 -1.34
CA GLN A 423 -2.20 -31.35 -2.64
C GLN A 423 -2.85 -30.51 -3.73
N LEU A 424 -2.04 -29.87 -4.57
CA LEU A 424 -2.54 -29.05 -5.69
C LEU A 424 -2.77 -29.88 -6.95
N THR A 425 -1.87 -30.82 -7.20
CA THR A 425 -1.91 -31.76 -8.33
C THR A 425 -1.48 -33.14 -7.82
N PRO A 426 -1.62 -34.23 -8.62
CA PRO A 426 -1.13 -35.55 -8.21
C PRO A 426 0.37 -35.61 -7.88
N TYR A 427 1.14 -34.58 -8.27
CA TYR A 427 2.60 -34.53 -8.10
C TYR A 427 3.06 -33.41 -7.17
N ILE A 428 2.31 -32.31 -7.10
CA ILE A 428 2.61 -31.16 -6.24
C ILE A 428 1.79 -31.27 -4.97
N SER A 429 2.45 -31.64 -3.87
CA SER A 429 1.84 -31.72 -2.54
C SER A 429 2.78 -31.29 -1.43
N LEU A 430 2.20 -30.82 -0.35
CA LEU A 430 2.87 -30.56 0.92
C LEU A 430 2.30 -31.53 1.95
N ASN A 431 3.18 -32.33 2.51
CA ASN A 431 2.84 -33.47 3.36
C ASN A 431 3.51 -33.33 4.72
N LEU A 432 2.97 -34.04 5.70
CA LEU A 432 3.64 -34.32 6.95
C LEU A 432 4.11 -35.77 6.90
N VAL A 433 5.39 -36.00 7.16
CA VAL A 433 5.99 -37.35 7.28
C VAL A 433 6.65 -37.44 8.65
N ASN A 434 6.09 -38.26 9.53
CA ASN A 434 6.47 -38.33 10.95
C ASN A 434 6.56 -36.94 11.64
N GLY A 435 5.66 -36.03 11.27
CA GLY A 435 5.60 -34.67 11.80
C GLY A 435 6.60 -33.68 11.20
N VAL A 436 7.35 -34.06 10.18
CA VAL A 436 8.23 -33.16 9.41
C VAL A 436 7.53 -32.73 8.12
N LEU A 437 7.67 -31.47 7.73
CA LEU A 437 7.11 -30.94 6.49
C LEU A 437 7.89 -31.47 5.28
N VAL A 438 7.20 -32.04 4.29
CA VAL A 438 7.80 -32.60 3.08
C VAL A 438 7.03 -32.16 1.85
N ALA A 439 7.67 -31.38 0.97
CA ALA A 439 7.13 -31.06 -0.34
C ALA A 439 7.46 -32.15 -1.35
N SER A 440 6.47 -32.52 -2.16
CA SER A 440 6.61 -33.39 -3.33
C SER A 440 6.33 -32.55 -4.57
N LEU A 441 7.14 -32.73 -5.62
CA LEU A 441 7.02 -32.01 -6.90
C LEU A 441 6.77 -32.95 -8.08
N GLU A 442 7.37 -34.14 -8.04
CA GLU A 442 7.32 -35.19 -9.05
C GLU A 442 7.35 -36.57 -8.38
N PRO A 443 6.99 -37.65 -9.10
CA PRO A 443 7.18 -39.01 -8.60
C PRO A 443 8.64 -39.23 -8.20
N ASN A 444 8.90 -39.40 -6.90
CA ASN A 444 10.21 -39.63 -6.27
C ASN A 444 11.11 -38.38 -6.05
N ILE A 445 10.61 -37.17 -6.26
CA ILE A 445 11.34 -35.93 -5.90
C ILE A 445 10.64 -35.30 -4.72
N THR A 446 11.31 -35.35 -3.57
CA THR A 446 10.84 -34.75 -2.33
C THR A 446 11.88 -33.78 -1.76
N LEU A 447 11.37 -32.74 -1.12
CA LEU A 447 12.14 -31.77 -0.35
C LEU A 447 11.62 -31.84 1.09
N ALA A 448 12.41 -32.43 1.98
CA ALA A 448 12.07 -32.59 3.39
C ALA A 448 12.70 -31.48 4.23
N GLY A 449 11.92 -30.94 5.16
CA GLY A 449 12.41 -30.05 6.20
C GLY A 449 13.24 -30.80 7.25
N THR A 450 13.59 -30.09 8.31
CA THR A 450 14.44 -30.60 9.39
C THR A 450 13.72 -30.63 10.74
N SER A 451 12.76 -29.73 10.93
CA SER A 451 12.04 -29.56 12.18
C SER A 451 10.86 -30.53 12.30
N VAL A 452 10.73 -31.18 13.45
CA VAL A 452 9.50 -31.89 13.83
C VAL A 452 8.54 -30.86 14.43
N ILE A 453 7.38 -30.70 13.82
CA ILE A 453 6.40 -29.69 14.21
C ILE A 453 5.77 -30.05 15.56
N SER A 454 5.76 -29.08 16.48
CA SER A 454 5.12 -29.19 17.79
C SER A 454 3.60 -29.25 17.68
N THR A 455 2.98 -29.92 18.65
CA THR A 455 1.52 -29.98 18.76
C THR A 455 0.97 -28.85 19.62
N ASN A 456 -0.32 -28.56 19.44
CA ASN A 456 -1.07 -27.57 20.22
C ASN A 456 -0.54 -26.13 20.12
N GLN A 457 0.22 -25.82 19.07
CA GLN A 457 0.70 -24.49 18.74
C GLN A 457 0.38 -24.18 17.28
N TRP A 458 0.10 -22.91 17.01
CA TRP A 458 -0.06 -22.41 15.64
C TRP A 458 1.30 -22.30 15.00
N HIS A 459 1.43 -22.83 13.79
CA HIS A 459 2.59 -22.68 12.94
C HIS A 459 2.16 -22.12 11.58
N HIS A 460 2.96 -21.23 11.02
CA HIS A 460 2.84 -20.86 9.61
C HIS A 460 3.62 -21.87 8.78
N PHE A 461 3.06 -22.29 7.65
CA PHE A 461 3.80 -23.03 6.63
C PHE A 461 3.83 -22.22 5.34
N SER A 462 4.90 -22.38 4.57
CA SER A 462 4.94 -21.92 3.19
C SER A 462 5.67 -22.89 2.28
N PHE A 463 5.21 -22.99 1.04
CA PHE A 463 5.83 -23.74 -0.04
C PHE A 463 5.90 -22.85 -1.28
N VAL A 464 7.11 -22.43 -1.62
CA VAL A 464 7.40 -21.52 -2.74
C VAL A 464 8.14 -22.27 -3.85
N CYS A 465 7.66 -22.16 -5.07
CA CYS A 465 8.37 -22.55 -6.28
C CYS A 465 8.69 -21.31 -7.12
N ASP A 466 9.98 -21.03 -7.31
CA ASP A 466 10.49 -19.94 -8.16
C ASP A 466 11.24 -20.51 -9.37
N PRO A 467 10.60 -20.61 -10.56
CA PRO A 467 11.24 -21.09 -11.77
C PRO A 467 12.31 -20.12 -12.32
N THR A 468 12.26 -18.84 -11.93
CA THR A 468 13.24 -17.82 -12.36
C THR A 468 14.58 -18.06 -11.66
N GLN A 469 14.51 -18.33 -10.35
CA GLN A 469 15.67 -18.67 -9.53
C GLN A 469 16.03 -20.16 -9.60
N LYS A 470 15.14 -20.99 -10.16
CA LYS A 470 15.24 -22.46 -10.18
C LYS A 470 15.36 -23.00 -8.77
N THR A 471 14.53 -22.49 -7.87
CA THR A 471 14.50 -22.91 -6.48
C THR A 471 13.10 -23.31 -6.06
N THR A 472 13.03 -24.36 -5.25
CA THR A 472 11.87 -24.69 -4.44
C THR A 472 12.25 -24.59 -2.98
N THR A 473 11.46 -23.88 -2.19
CA THR A 473 11.73 -23.66 -0.77
C THR A 473 10.49 -23.94 0.06
N ILE A 474 10.68 -24.63 1.18
CA ILE A 474 9.66 -24.81 2.22
C ILE A 474 10.06 -24.04 3.47
N TYR A 475 9.06 -23.48 4.15
CA TYR A 475 9.23 -22.66 5.33
C TYR A 475 8.30 -23.10 6.45
N ILE A 476 8.76 -22.92 7.68
CA ILE A 476 7.95 -22.98 8.90
C ILE A 476 8.20 -21.69 9.69
N ASP A 477 7.14 -21.01 10.09
CA ASP A 477 7.20 -19.77 10.88
C ASP A 477 8.11 -18.70 10.24
N GLY A 478 8.13 -18.68 8.90
CA GLY A 478 8.96 -17.79 8.08
C GLY A 478 10.44 -18.20 7.96
N ALA A 479 10.90 -19.20 8.72
CA ALA A 479 12.25 -19.75 8.62
C ALA A 479 12.35 -20.76 7.47
N ILE A 480 13.47 -20.76 6.74
CA ILE A 480 13.72 -21.72 5.67
C ILE A 480 14.00 -23.09 6.29
N GLU A 481 13.17 -24.09 5.97
CA GLU A 481 13.37 -25.48 6.39
C GLU A 481 14.25 -26.25 5.41
N ALA A 482 14.05 -26.02 4.10
CA ALA A 482 14.86 -26.61 3.05
C ALA A 482 14.71 -25.84 1.73
N THR A 483 15.78 -25.80 0.93
CA THR A 483 15.77 -25.30 -0.44
C THR A 483 16.35 -26.35 -1.38
N GLY A 484 15.58 -26.72 -2.40
CA GLY A 484 16.01 -27.60 -3.49
C GLY A 484 16.16 -26.83 -4.80
N SER A 485 17.02 -27.33 -5.69
CA SER A 485 17.07 -26.82 -7.07
C SER A 485 15.90 -27.38 -7.88
N SER A 486 15.17 -26.52 -8.59
CA SER A 486 14.10 -26.94 -9.49
C SER A 486 14.67 -27.84 -10.58
N ILE A 487 14.12 -29.05 -10.71
CA ILE A 487 14.58 -30.07 -11.65
C ILE A 487 14.11 -29.72 -13.06
N LYS A 488 14.98 -29.88 -14.06
CA LYS A 488 14.59 -29.90 -15.47
C LYS A 488 14.08 -31.30 -15.82
N SER A 489 12.77 -31.49 -15.91
CA SER A 489 12.19 -32.69 -16.51
C SER A 489 11.22 -32.30 -17.64
N GLU A 490 11.25 -33.03 -18.75
CA GLU A 490 10.52 -32.75 -20.00
C GLU A 490 9.03 -33.12 -19.94
N ILE A 491 8.46 -33.37 -18.76
CA ILE A 491 7.10 -33.89 -18.63
C ILE A 491 6.14 -32.77 -18.20
N SER A 492 5.54 -32.10 -19.18
CA SER A 492 4.42 -31.18 -19.00
C SER A 492 3.10 -31.97 -18.92
N SER A 493 2.77 -32.55 -17.77
CA SER A 493 1.41 -33.08 -17.56
C SER A 493 0.58 -32.04 -16.82
N ASN A 494 -0.08 -31.14 -17.57
CA ASN A 494 -1.19 -30.36 -17.03
C ASN A 494 -2.36 -31.32 -16.86
N ASP A 495 -2.65 -31.75 -15.63
CA ASP A 495 -3.83 -32.55 -15.34
C ASP A 495 -4.97 -31.61 -14.92
N SER A 496 -5.58 -30.92 -15.90
CA SER A 496 -6.64 -29.93 -15.69
C SER A 496 -7.93 -30.50 -15.06
N ASN A 497 -7.98 -31.81 -14.82
CA ASN A 497 -9.09 -32.50 -14.16
C ASN A 497 -8.78 -32.93 -12.72
N SER A 498 -7.58 -32.63 -12.20
CA SER A 498 -7.23 -32.97 -10.83
C SER A 498 -7.99 -32.11 -9.82
N THR A 499 -8.13 -32.61 -8.60
CA THR A 499 -8.80 -31.92 -7.50
C THR A 499 -7.75 -31.46 -6.51
N ILE A 500 -7.89 -30.25 -5.97
CA ILE A 500 -7.05 -29.79 -4.87
C ILE A 500 -7.60 -30.43 -3.59
N ILE A 501 -6.74 -31.07 -2.82
CA ILE A 501 -7.10 -31.76 -1.57
C ILE A 501 -6.42 -31.04 -0.41
N ILE A 502 -7.16 -30.72 0.64
CA ILE A 502 -6.63 -30.17 1.88
C ILE A 502 -6.93 -31.15 3.01
N GLY A 503 -5.90 -31.48 3.78
CA GLY A 503 -6.02 -32.16 5.06
C GLY A 503 -6.40 -33.65 5.00
N SER A 504 -6.03 -34.38 3.94
CA SER A 504 -6.24 -35.84 3.93
C SER A 504 -5.40 -36.51 5.02
N GLU A 505 -6.06 -37.31 5.88
CA GLU A 505 -5.48 -37.93 7.08
C GLU A 505 -4.93 -36.92 8.10
N PHE A 506 -5.18 -35.62 7.94
CA PHE A 506 -4.73 -34.60 8.86
C PHE A 506 -5.58 -34.61 10.15
N THR A 507 -4.95 -34.38 11.30
CA THR A 507 -5.67 -34.22 12.58
C THR A 507 -5.23 -32.96 13.29
N GLY A 508 -6.00 -31.91 13.12
CA GLY A 508 -5.60 -30.59 13.55
C GLY A 508 -6.53 -29.50 13.08
N TYR A 509 -6.02 -28.28 13.13
CA TYR A 509 -6.70 -27.07 12.68
C TYR A 509 -5.94 -26.45 11.51
N ILE A 510 -6.67 -25.86 10.55
CA ILE A 510 -6.10 -25.09 9.43
C ILE A 510 -6.84 -23.75 9.35
N ASP A 511 -6.12 -22.67 9.08
CA ASP A 511 -6.63 -21.32 9.02
C ASP A 511 -5.85 -20.48 7.98
N GLN A 512 -6.47 -19.43 7.45
CA GLN A 512 -5.89 -18.42 6.54
C GLN A 512 -5.08 -19.02 5.37
N LEU A 513 -5.61 -20.05 4.72
CA LEU A 513 -4.91 -20.72 3.61
C LEU A 513 -4.95 -19.84 2.35
N SER A 514 -3.77 -19.55 1.80
CA SER A 514 -3.55 -18.74 0.61
C SER A 514 -2.81 -19.55 -0.46
N ILE A 515 -3.24 -19.38 -1.72
CA ILE A 515 -2.57 -19.93 -2.90
C ILE A 515 -2.33 -18.79 -3.88
N SER A 516 -1.06 -18.52 -4.21
CA SER A 516 -0.62 -17.50 -5.16
C SER A 516 0.09 -18.14 -6.35
N LEU A 517 -0.21 -17.69 -7.57
CA LEU A 517 0.46 -18.09 -8.81
C LEU A 517 1.72 -17.24 -9.07
N LYS A 518 2.38 -16.82 -7.99
CA LYS A 518 3.65 -16.10 -7.99
C LYS A 518 4.54 -16.66 -6.89
N ALA A 519 5.85 -16.65 -7.13
CA ALA A 519 6.83 -16.94 -6.10
C ALA A 519 6.97 -15.72 -5.17
N LYS A 520 6.74 -15.91 -3.87
CA LYS A 520 7.03 -14.90 -2.86
C LYS A 520 8.52 -14.92 -2.50
N SER A 521 9.08 -13.74 -2.26
CA SER A 521 10.43 -13.63 -1.70
C SER A 521 10.45 -14.16 -0.26
N HIS A 522 11.62 -14.56 0.24
CA HIS A 522 11.79 -14.92 1.65
C HIS A 522 11.26 -13.83 2.58
N GLN A 523 11.44 -12.55 2.22
CA GLN A 523 10.97 -11.43 3.03
C GLN A 523 9.44 -11.32 3.10
N ALA A 524 8.75 -11.58 1.99
CA ALA A 524 7.30 -11.61 1.97
C ALA A 524 6.76 -12.78 2.81
N VAL A 525 7.35 -13.97 2.67
CA VAL A 525 6.96 -15.14 3.49
C VAL A 525 7.20 -14.87 4.98
N LEU A 526 8.35 -14.29 5.35
CA LEU A 526 8.64 -13.93 6.74
C LEU A 526 7.66 -12.87 7.28
N TRP A 527 7.28 -11.91 6.45
CA TRP A 527 6.27 -10.91 6.79
C TRP A 527 4.91 -11.56 7.09
N ASP A 528 4.41 -12.38 6.16
CA ASP A 528 3.12 -13.05 6.28
C ASP A 528 3.08 -14.02 7.48
N ALA A 529 4.20 -14.69 7.76
CA ALA A 529 4.32 -15.63 8.87
C ALA A 529 4.38 -14.95 10.24
N THR A 530 5.03 -13.78 10.35
CA THR A 530 5.49 -13.28 11.66
C THR A 530 5.01 -11.89 12.03
N VAL A 531 4.41 -11.14 11.10
CA VAL A 531 3.75 -9.87 11.45
C VAL A 531 2.35 -10.18 11.96
N ALA A 532 2.11 -9.88 13.23
CA ALA A 532 0.79 -10.01 13.83
C ALA A 532 -0.12 -8.84 13.43
N ALA A 533 0.41 -7.61 13.44
CA ALA A 533 -0.26 -6.43 12.93
C ALA A 533 0.74 -5.31 12.63
N TYR A 534 0.36 -4.40 11.73
CA TYR A 534 1.10 -3.19 11.41
C TYR A 534 0.15 -2.00 11.27
N TYR A 535 0.37 -0.96 12.07
CA TYR A 535 -0.39 0.27 12.05
C TYR A 535 0.54 1.42 11.70
N PRO A 536 0.50 1.95 10.47
CA PRO A 536 1.26 3.14 10.11
C PRO A 536 0.71 4.39 10.81
N VAL A 537 -0.51 4.34 11.35
CA VAL A 537 -1.13 5.48 12.07
C VAL A 537 -1.34 6.70 11.15
N ASP A 538 -1.52 6.42 9.86
CA ASP A 538 -1.72 7.41 8.79
C ASP A 538 -3.18 7.78 8.52
N LEU A 539 -3.70 7.44 7.35
CA LEU A 539 -4.98 7.96 6.84
C LEU A 539 -6.11 6.96 7.04
N SER A 540 -5.77 5.68 6.96
CA SER A 540 -6.51 4.57 7.52
C SER A 540 -5.89 4.15 8.86
N TRP A 541 -5.69 5.11 9.78
CA TRP A 541 -4.96 4.92 11.04
C TRP A 541 -5.59 3.88 11.99
N LEU A 542 -6.82 3.41 11.73
CA LEU A 542 -7.45 2.29 12.45
C LEU A 542 -7.27 0.93 11.77
N LEU A 543 -6.85 0.91 10.51
CA LEU A 543 -6.75 -0.32 9.72
C LEU A 543 -5.40 -0.99 9.98
N ASP A 544 -5.44 -2.29 10.27
CA ASP A 544 -4.25 -3.13 10.23
C ASP A 544 -3.79 -3.32 8.78
N LYS A 545 -2.55 -2.91 8.50
CA LYS A 545 -1.86 -3.12 7.22
C LYS A 545 -1.01 -4.38 7.22
N GLY A 546 -0.97 -5.11 8.33
CA GLY A 546 -0.45 -6.46 8.45
C GLY A 546 -1.38 -7.51 7.85
N PRO A 547 -0.99 -8.80 7.89
CA PRO A 547 -1.69 -9.86 7.18
C PRO A 547 -3.00 -10.33 7.86
N ASN A 548 -3.28 -9.89 9.10
CA ASN A 548 -4.32 -10.50 9.93
C ASN A 548 -5.59 -9.65 10.11
N GLY A 549 -5.63 -8.43 9.57
CA GLY A 549 -6.82 -7.57 9.59
C GLY A 549 -7.31 -7.18 10.99
N ILE A 550 -6.39 -7.08 11.97
CA ILE A 550 -6.71 -6.76 13.37
C ILE A 550 -6.97 -5.25 13.50
N ASN A 551 -8.12 -4.77 13.05
CA ASN A 551 -8.41 -3.33 13.07
C ASN A 551 -8.50 -2.77 14.50
N ALA A 552 -7.96 -1.57 14.69
CA ALA A 552 -7.99 -0.85 15.94
C ALA A 552 -9.25 0.00 16.10
N THR A 553 -9.47 0.45 17.32
CA THR A 553 -10.44 1.46 17.72
C THR A 553 -9.71 2.59 18.43
N ALA A 554 -10.30 3.78 18.47
CA ALA A 554 -9.68 4.89 19.18
C ALA A 554 -10.70 5.87 19.72
N SER A 555 -10.32 6.54 20.80
CA SER A 555 -11.11 7.56 21.47
C SER A 555 -10.23 8.74 21.83
N ASN A 556 -10.74 9.96 21.65
CA ASN A 556 -10.08 11.19 22.08
C ASN A 556 -8.63 11.40 21.59
N VAL A 557 -8.18 10.73 20.54
CA VAL A 557 -6.86 10.99 19.92
C VAL A 557 -6.93 12.17 18.94
N ILE A 558 -5.77 12.75 18.60
CA ILE A 558 -5.65 13.84 17.62
C ILE A 558 -4.63 13.45 16.55
N PRO A 559 -5.03 13.34 15.27
CA PRO A 559 -4.09 13.19 14.17
C PRO A 559 -3.18 14.43 14.05
N ILE A 560 -1.89 14.20 13.89
CA ILE A 560 -0.85 15.24 13.70
C ILE A 560 0.13 14.80 12.61
N TYR A 561 1.06 15.67 12.21
CA TYR A 561 2.20 15.24 11.41
C TYR A 561 3.14 14.34 12.23
N GLY A 562 3.41 13.15 11.68
CA GLY A 562 4.12 12.06 12.32
C GLY A 562 5.63 12.08 12.11
N TRP A 563 6.26 10.98 12.49
CA TRP A 563 7.60 10.63 12.01
C TRP A 563 7.55 10.34 10.51
N ARG A 564 6.54 9.57 10.10
CA ARG A 564 6.26 9.27 8.70
C ARG A 564 4.82 9.72 8.42
N TYR A 565 4.66 10.73 7.57
CA TYR A 565 3.35 11.29 7.23
C TYR A 565 2.51 11.75 8.45
N ASN A 566 1.63 10.93 9.02
CA ASN A 566 0.77 11.28 10.17
C ASN A 566 1.08 10.42 11.40
N ALA A 567 0.70 10.93 12.57
CA ALA A 567 0.78 10.21 13.83
C ALA A 567 -0.44 10.54 14.69
N LEU A 568 -0.61 9.82 15.80
CA LEU A 568 -1.63 10.14 16.80
C LEU A 568 -1.02 10.79 18.02
N ASN A 569 -1.58 11.92 18.41
CA ASN A 569 -1.30 12.61 19.65
C ASN A 569 -2.35 12.27 20.72
N PHE A 570 -1.88 12.02 21.94
CA PHE A 570 -2.67 11.53 23.06
C PHE A 570 -2.90 12.58 24.17
N LYS A 571 -2.79 13.88 23.87
CA LYS A 571 -2.90 14.94 24.89
C LYS A 571 -4.28 15.15 25.50
N LYS A 572 -5.36 14.63 24.90
CA LYS A 572 -6.71 14.78 25.47
C LYS A 572 -6.91 13.78 26.60
N SER A 573 -7.68 14.18 27.60
CA SER A 573 -8.09 13.28 28.69
C SER A 573 -8.81 12.05 28.12
N GLY A 574 -8.39 10.86 28.54
CA GLY A 574 -8.97 9.60 28.07
C GLY A 574 -8.68 9.28 26.61
N ALA A 575 -7.59 9.82 26.05
CA ALA A 575 -7.11 9.41 24.73
C ALA A 575 -6.64 7.96 24.77
N SER A 576 -7.23 7.09 23.96
CA SER A 576 -6.80 5.70 23.79
C SER A 576 -6.85 5.26 22.33
N TYR A 577 -5.99 4.32 22.00
CA TYR A 577 -5.98 3.59 20.74
C TYR A 577 -5.79 2.12 21.07
N GLU A 578 -6.72 1.27 20.64
CA GLU A 578 -6.85 -0.10 21.12
C GLU A 578 -7.00 -1.07 19.96
N ALA A 579 -6.09 -2.02 19.87
CA ALA A 579 -6.17 -3.16 18.96
C ALA A 579 -6.36 -4.44 19.77
N ASN A 580 -7.48 -5.13 19.56
CA ASN A 580 -7.78 -6.42 20.18
C ASN A 580 -7.76 -7.51 19.11
N GLY A 581 -7.25 -8.69 19.46
CA GLY A 581 -7.32 -9.87 18.59
C GLY A 581 -6.02 -10.65 18.49
N PHE A 582 -5.01 -10.29 19.27
CA PHE A 582 -3.70 -10.94 19.27
C PHE A 582 -3.75 -12.25 20.06
N THR A 583 -4.01 -13.37 19.39
CA THR A 583 -4.13 -14.71 20.01
C THR A 583 -2.79 -15.35 20.38
N VAL A 584 -1.73 -14.97 19.66
CA VAL A 584 -0.37 -15.54 19.79
C VAL A 584 0.42 -14.86 20.91
N LEU A 585 0.16 -13.57 21.17
CA LEU A 585 0.86 -12.83 22.21
C LEU A 585 0.60 -13.44 23.59
N GLY A 586 1.69 -13.70 24.33
CA GLY A 586 1.64 -14.31 25.66
C GLY A 586 1.32 -15.81 25.67
N THR A 587 1.32 -16.48 24.52
CA THR A 587 1.26 -17.95 24.48
C THR A 587 2.56 -18.58 25.00
N PRO A 588 2.48 -19.74 25.69
CA PRO A 588 3.66 -20.43 26.22
C PRO A 588 4.77 -20.63 25.19
N TYR A 589 5.94 -20.04 25.47
CA TYR A 589 7.19 -20.18 24.71
C TYR A 589 7.22 -19.48 23.34
N HIS A 590 6.18 -18.72 23.00
CA HIS A 590 6.15 -17.97 21.75
C HIS A 590 6.86 -16.64 21.90
N ALA A 591 7.87 -16.41 21.08
CA ALA A 591 8.57 -15.14 21.04
C ALA A 591 7.67 -14.03 20.46
N PHE A 592 7.91 -12.78 20.87
CA PHE A 592 7.22 -11.63 20.31
C PHE A 592 8.09 -10.38 20.37
N SER A 593 7.73 -9.40 19.55
CA SER A 593 8.32 -8.07 19.57
C SER A 593 7.27 -7.01 19.28
N ILE A 594 7.41 -5.84 19.90
CA ILE A 594 6.60 -4.67 19.60
C ILE A 594 7.55 -3.52 19.36
N ALA A 595 7.34 -2.79 18.26
CA ALA A 595 8.14 -1.65 17.87
C ALA A 595 7.24 -0.50 17.45
N LEU A 596 7.59 0.73 17.81
CA LEU A 596 6.85 1.93 17.45
C LEU A 596 7.70 3.18 17.59
N TRP A 597 7.32 4.25 16.91
CA TRP A 597 7.90 5.57 17.09
C TRP A 597 7.17 6.33 18.20
N VAL A 598 7.93 6.95 19.10
CA VAL A 598 7.41 7.67 20.26
C VAL A 598 7.98 9.08 20.31
N ARG A 599 7.12 10.08 20.51
CA ARG A 599 7.49 11.47 20.79
C ARG A 599 6.79 11.96 22.05
N ALA A 600 7.50 11.98 23.17
CA ALA A 600 6.97 12.51 24.43
C ALA A 600 6.93 14.05 24.41
N GLU A 601 5.76 14.65 24.64
CA GLU A 601 5.58 16.12 24.65
C GLU A 601 5.65 16.71 26.05
N ALA A 602 5.01 16.05 27.02
CA ALA A 602 5.23 16.26 28.45
C ALA A 602 5.61 14.93 29.11
N GLN A 603 6.30 15.01 30.24
CA GLN A 603 6.90 13.82 30.86
C GLN A 603 5.90 13.05 31.73
N SER A 604 6.18 11.75 31.82
CA SER A 604 5.63 10.71 32.71
C SER A 604 4.24 10.15 32.36
N GLY A 605 4.15 8.82 32.46
CA GLY A 605 2.91 8.07 32.22
C GLY A 605 3.14 6.79 31.42
N VAL A 606 2.15 5.91 31.45
CA VAL A 606 2.08 4.72 30.59
C VAL A 606 1.66 5.17 29.19
N PHE A 607 2.36 4.70 28.15
CA PHE A 607 1.96 4.96 26.75
C PHE A 607 1.58 3.70 25.98
N LEU A 608 1.96 2.50 26.46
CA LEU A 608 1.58 1.22 25.87
C LEU A 608 1.34 0.17 26.94
N THR A 609 0.25 -0.56 26.83
CA THR A 609 -0.08 -1.73 27.67
C THR A 609 -0.46 -2.90 26.77
N VAL A 610 0.01 -4.10 27.09
CA VAL A 610 -0.39 -5.36 26.45
C VAL A 610 -1.03 -6.25 27.50
N ALA A 611 -2.33 -6.48 27.39
CA ALA A 611 -3.10 -7.15 28.43
C ALA A 611 -4.38 -7.78 27.88
N ASN A 612 -4.92 -8.76 28.60
CA ASN A 612 -6.29 -9.24 28.47
C ASN A 612 -6.97 -9.21 29.86
N PRO A 613 -8.25 -9.56 30.02
CA PRO A 613 -8.95 -9.51 31.31
C PRO A 613 -8.33 -10.31 32.47
N TYR A 614 -7.40 -11.22 32.18
CA TYR A 614 -6.84 -12.18 33.13
C TYR A 614 -5.34 -12.00 33.34
N THR A 615 -4.62 -11.36 32.42
CA THR A 615 -3.15 -11.30 32.46
C THR A 615 -2.61 -10.04 31.80
N CYS A 616 -1.56 -9.49 32.37
CA CYS A 616 -0.80 -8.37 31.82
C CYS A 616 0.55 -8.89 31.35
N LEU A 617 0.97 -8.51 30.14
CA LEU A 617 2.18 -9.01 29.51
C LEU A 617 3.30 -7.96 29.55
N LEU A 618 2.98 -6.73 29.17
CA LEU A 618 3.96 -5.66 29.02
C LEU A 618 3.31 -4.31 29.30
N VAL A 619 4.01 -3.46 30.05
CA VAL A 619 3.70 -2.04 30.19
C VAL A 619 4.93 -1.23 29.80
N LEU A 620 4.79 -0.30 28.86
CA LEU A 620 5.82 0.68 28.53
C LEU A 620 5.37 2.08 28.96
N GLY A 621 6.30 2.82 29.54
CA GLY A 621 6.04 4.17 30.00
C GLY A 621 7.31 4.91 30.38
N PHE A 622 7.13 6.10 30.95
CA PHE A 622 8.21 6.96 31.41
C PHE A 622 8.16 7.16 32.92
N GLN A 623 9.32 7.08 33.58
CA GLN A 623 9.46 7.46 35.00
C GLN A 623 9.10 8.93 35.25
N ASN A 624 8.66 9.20 36.48
CA ASN A 624 8.53 10.58 36.99
C ASN A 624 9.87 11.32 36.88
N ASP A 625 9.81 12.61 36.57
CA ASP A 625 10.89 13.61 36.65
C ASP A 625 12.13 13.41 35.77
N SER A 626 12.32 12.21 35.20
CA SER A 626 13.51 11.86 34.43
C SER A 626 13.22 11.52 32.96
N ASN A 627 11.96 11.33 32.57
CA ASN A 627 11.58 10.83 31.23
C ASN A 627 12.31 9.54 30.83
N THR A 628 12.72 8.74 31.82
CA THR A 628 13.44 7.48 31.59
C THR A 628 12.44 6.43 31.11
N LEU A 629 12.73 5.83 29.96
CA LEU A 629 11.91 4.75 29.41
C LEU A 629 11.98 3.52 30.32
N VAL A 630 10.83 2.92 30.61
CA VAL A 630 10.74 1.69 31.41
C VAL A 630 9.84 0.69 30.70
N ALA A 631 10.29 -0.56 30.67
CA ALA A 631 9.44 -1.71 30.40
C ALA A 631 9.20 -2.48 31.69
N TYR A 632 7.94 -2.51 32.14
CA TYR A 632 7.49 -3.27 33.30
C TYR A 632 6.82 -4.57 32.83
N LEU A 633 7.25 -5.68 33.43
CA LEU A 633 6.89 -7.05 33.07
C LEU A 633 6.33 -7.75 34.31
N PRO A 634 5.01 -7.76 34.52
CA PRO A 634 4.40 -8.36 35.70
C PRO A 634 4.55 -9.89 35.67
N ASN A 635 4.79 -10.49 36.84
CA ASN A 635 4.91 -11.95 37.01
C ASN A 635 5.88 -12.65 36.03
N ALA A 636 6.93 -11.95 35.59
CA ALA A 636 7.79 -12.40 34.52
C ALA A 636 8.90 -13.38 34.94
N THR A 637 9.12 -13.62 36.24
CA THR A 637 10.14 -14.57 36.74
C THR A 637 9.53 -15.94 37.11
N ALA A 638 10.37 -16.97 37.23
CA ALA A 638 9.97 -18.30 37.73
C ALA A 638 9.25 -18.27 39.10
N SER A 639 9.58 -17.29 39.94
CA SER A 639 8.96 -17.07 41.25
C SER A 639 7.67 -16.23 41.21
N GLY A 640 7.20 -15.83 40.03
CA GLY A 640 6.05 -14.94 39.89
C GLY A 640 6.32 -13.49 40.30
N ARG A 641 7.58 -13.05 40.34
CA ARG A 641 7.94 -11.64 40.57
C ARG A 641 7.91 -10.83 39.28
N SER A 642 7.59 -9.56 39.40
CA SER A 642 7.68 -8.57 38.32
C SER A 642 9.12 -8.13 38.04
N VAL A 643 9.39 -7.72 36.80
CA VAL A 643 10.70 -7.25 36.33
C VAL A 643 10.56 -5.86 35.73
N ASN A 644 11.51 -4.99 36.05
CA ASN A 644 11.68 -3.68 35.43
C ASN A 644 12.93 -3.63 34.56
N ILE A 645 12.79 -3.17 33.33
CA ILE A 645 13.91 -2.91 32.42
C ILE A 645 13.98 -1.40 32.21
N ILE A 646 15.04 -0.80 32.75
CA ILE A 646 15.26 0.64 32.71
C ILE A 646 16.08 0.97 31.47
N GLY A 647 15.47 1.70 30.54
CA GLY A 647 16.10 2.22 29.32
C GLY A 647 16.75 3.59 29.53
N PRO A 648 17.07 4.30 28.44
CA PRO A 648 17.68 5.61 28.51
C PRO A 648 16.66 6.69 28.87
N GLN A 649 17.17 7.85 29.30
CA GLN A 649 16.39 9.08 29.34
C GLN A 649 16.03 9.51 27.92
N MET A 650 14.74 9.74 27.67
CA MET A 650 14.26 10.06 26.34
C MET A 650 14.27 11.57 26.09
N PRO A 651 14.70 12.03 24.89
CA PRO A 651 14.64 13.43 24.54
C PRO A 651 13.18 13.91 24.45
N SER A 652 12.90 15.09 25.02
CA SER A 652 11.58 15.70 24.92
C SER A 652 11.33 16.24 23.52
N ASN A 653 10.10 16.07 23.02
CA ASN A 653 9.63 16.52 21.70
C ASN A 653 10.43 15.99 20.50
N ALA A 654 11.20 14.91 20.65
CA ALA A 654 11.88 14.24 19.55
C ALA A 654 11.31 12.84 19.33
N TRP A 655 11.22 12.45 18.06
CA TRP A 655 10.83 11.09 17.67
C TRP A 655 11.97 10.13 17.98
N VAL A 656 11.66 9.07 18.72
CA VAL A 656 12.58 7.98 19.01
C VAL A 656 11.86 6.67 18.75
N HIS A 657 12.48 5.80 17.96
CA HIS A 657 11.98 4.46 17.77
C HIS A 657 12.24 3.63 19.03
N VAL A 658 11.22 3.02 19.58
CA VAL A 658 11.28 2.14 20.75
C VAL A 658 10.91 0.73 20.31
N ALA A 659 11.68 -0.27 20.72
CA ALA A 659 11.32 -1.66 20.51
C ALA A 659 11.57 -2.51 21.76
N PHE A 660 10.61 -3.38 22.06
CA PHE A 660 10.71 -4.41 23.08
C PHE A 660 10.69 -5.78 22.41
N THR A 661 11.59 -6.68 22.80
CA THR A 661 11.62 -8.05 22.30
C THR A 661 11.71 -9.05 23.45
N TRP A 662 11.12 -10.22 23.27
CA TRP A 662 11.22 -11.33 24.21
C TRP A 662 11.21 -12.68 23.50
N SER A 663 12.05 -13.60 23.99
CA SER A 663 11.96 -15.04 23.72
C SER A 663 12.35 -15.87 24.94
N ALA A 664 12.00 -17.15 24.92
CA ALA A 664 12.40 -18.08 25.98
C ALA A 664 13.93 -18.24 26.08
N GLU A 665 14.65 -18.12 24.97
CA GLU A 665 16.11 -18.25 24.91
C GLU A 665 16.82 -16.96 25.30
N ASN A 666 16.44 -15.84 24.66
CA ASN A 666 17.17 -14.58 24.78
C ASN A 666 16.61 -13.62 25.83
N ARG A 667 15.47 -13.96 26.44
CA ARG A 667 14.79 -13.18 27.48
C ARG A 667 14.43 -11.77 26.98
N ALA A 668 14.11 -10.87 27.90
CA ALA A 668 13.57 -9.55 27.57
C ALA A 668 14.67 -8.55 27.23
N LYS A 669 14.48 -7.79 26.14
CA LYS A 669 15.40 -6.76 25.68
C LYS A 669 14.64 -5.49 25.31
N LEU A 670 15.27 -4.34 25.56
CA LEU A 670 14.74 -3.02 25.26
C LEU A 670 15.72 -2.25 24.36
N TYR A 671 15.20 -1.71 23.27
CA TYR A 671 15.96 -1.02 22.23
C TYR A 671 15.43 0.38 22.00
N THR A 672 16.34 1.30 21.65
CA THR A 672 15.99 2.61 21.10
C THR A 672 16.80 2.89 19.85
N SER A 673 16.14 3.35 18.78
CA SER A 673 16.79 3.67 17.49
C SER A 673 17.70 2.55 16.98
N SER A 674 17.26 1.29 17.09
CA SER A 674 17.98 0.03 16.77
C SER A 674 19.16 -0.36 17.66
N TYR A 675 19.47 0.42 18.71
CA TYR A 675 20.52 0.10 19.66
C TYR A 675 19.96 -0.55 20.91
N LEU A 676 20.53 -1.67 21.32
CA LEU A 676 20.20 -2.33 22.58
C LEU A 676 20.54 -1.41 23.75
N GLN A 677 19.56 -1.14 24.60
CA GLN A 677 19.71 -0.25 25.76
C GLN A 677 19.81 -1.03 27.06
N ALA A 678 18.97 -2.06 27.22
CA ALA A 678 18.89 -2.83 28.44
C ALA A 678 18.34 -4.23 28.18
N THR A 679 18.67 -5.16 29.06
CA THR A 679 18.19 -6.55 29.03
C THR A 679 17.78 -6.98 30.44
N SER A 680 16.94 -8.01 30.53
CA SER A 680 16.74 -8.73 31.78
C SER A 680 16.72 -10.23 31.53
N GLY A 681 17.70 -10.93 32.13
CA GLY A 681 17.77 -12.39 32.13
C GLY A 681 16.75 -13.05 33.07
N GLU A 682 16.18 -12.29 34.01
CA GLU A 682 15.23 -12.81 35.00
C GLU A 682 13.81 -12.98 34.42
N ALA A 683 13.49 -12.30 33.32
CA ALA A 683 12.19 -12.34 32.66
C ALA A 683 11.98 -13.67 31.89
N SER A 684 11.86 -14.77 32.64
CA SER A 684 11.80 -16.12 32.10
C SER A 684 10.41 -16.64 31.70
N LEU A 685 9.33 -15.98 32.15
CA LEU A 685 7.94 -16.47 32.08
C LEU A 685 6.92 -15.46 31.49
N LEU A 686 7.33 -14.64 30.52
CA LEU A 686 6.43 -13.71 29.79
C LEU A 686 5.44 -14.42 28.84
N ASN A 687 4.97 -15.60 29.22
CA ASN A 687 4.25 -16.54 28.39
C ASN A 687 3.10 -17.24 29.16
N ASN A 688 2.81 -16.79 30.39
CA ASN A 688 1.80 -17.39 31.28
C ASN A 688 0.38 -16.84 31.06
N ALA A 689 0.17 -16.09 29.98
CA ALA A 689 -1.09 -15.44 29.74
C ALA A 689 -2.20 -16.39 29.27
N ARG A 690 -1.86 -17.52 28.67
CA ARG A 690 -2.83 -18.46 28.07
C ARG A 690 -2.66 -19.86 28.67
N GLY A 691 -3.22 -20.09 29.86
CA GLY A 691 -3.44 -21.44 30.38
C GLY A 691 -4.69 -22.08 29.76
N ASP A 692 -4.92 -23.38 29.99
CA ASP A 692 -6.05 -24.16 29.42
C ASP A 692 -7.46 -23.57 29.69
N GLN A 693 -7.57 -22.60 30.61
CA GLN A 693 -8.81 -21.92 31.02
C GLN A 693 -8.90 -20.44 30.58
N ASN A 694 -7.84 -19.88 29.97
CA ASN A 694 -7.77 -18.47 29.59
C ASN A 694 -7.67 -18.35 28.07
N SER A 695 -8.80 -18.15 27.39
CA SER A 695 -8.88 -18.11 25.92
C SER A 695 -8.94 -16.70 25.33
N SER A 696 -8.93 -15.65 26.16
CA SER A 696 -9.10 -14.28 25.68
C SER A 696 -7.86 -13.77 24.94
N PRO A 697 -8.01 -13.18 23.74
CA PRO A 697 -6.91 -12.59 23.01
C PRO A 697 -6.32 -11.39 23.77
N MET A 698 -5.06 -11.07 23.49
CA MET A 698 -4.44 -9.85 23.99
C MET A 698 -4.99 -8.61 23.29
N THR A 699 -5.07 -7.54 24.06
CA THR A 699 -5.27 -6.16 23.60
C THR A 699 -3.97 -5.39 23.74
N ILE A 700 -3.60 -4.64 22.71
CA ILE A 700 -2.61 -3.57 22.82
C ILE A 700 -3.36 -2.25 22.95
N THR A 701 -3.11 -1.53 24.04
CA THR A 701 -3.69 -0.22 24.32
C THR A 701 -2.59 0.82 24.36
N LEU A 702 -2.73 1.88 23.56
CA LEU A 702 -1.87 3.04 23.56
C LEU A 702 -2.54 4.23 24.23
N GLY A 703 -1.75 5.07 24.89
CA GLY A 703 -2.21 6.27 25.56
C GLY A 703 -2.66 6.04 27.01
N THR A 704 -3.89 6.44 27.34
CA THR A 704 -4.38 6.46 28.74
C THR A 704 -4.42 5.06 29.33
N TYR A 705 -3.80 4.90 30.50
CA TYR A 705 -3.94 3.69 31.32
C TYR A 705 -5.27 3.71 32.07
N ASN A 706 -6.15 2.75 31.76
CA ASN A 706 -7.48 2.64 32.34
C ASN A 706 -7.55 1.68 33.56
N GLY A 707 -6.42 1.32 34.18
CA GLY A 707 -6.45 0.53 35.41
C GLY A 707 -6.95 -0.91 35.20
N ALA A 708 -6.44 -1.61 34.18
CA ALA A 708 -6.79 -3.03 33.99
C ALA A 708 -6.43 -3.82 35.27
N ALA A 709 -7.41 -4.53 35.85
CA ALA A 709 -7.29 -5.24 37.15
C ALA A 709 -6.13 -6.27 37.21
N ASN A 710 -5.60 -6.65 36.06
CA ASN A 710 -4.52 -7.61 35.89
C ASN A 710 -3.16 -6.96 35.65
N CYS A 711 -3.09 -5.64 35.45
CA CYS A 711 -1.86 -4.84 35.40
C CYS A 711 -1.63 -4.13 36.75
N GLU A 712 -1.80 -4.83 37.86
CA GLU A 712 -1.58 -4.28 39.20
C GLU A 712 -0.09 -4.19 39.56
N GLY A 713 0.22 -3.32 40.52
CA GLY A 713 1.58 -3.21 41.08
C GLY A 713 2.63 -2.67 40.12
N ILE A 714 2.25 -1.87 39.11
CA ILE A 714 3.21 -1.24 38.19
C ILE A 714 4.20 -0.39 39.00
N GLU A 715 5.47 -0.79 38.97
CA GLU A 715 6.57 -0.10 39.66
C GLU A 715 7.40 0.72 38.67
N GLY A 716 7.80 1.93 39.07
CA GLY A 716 8.68 2.77 38.25
C GLY A 716 7.98 3.48 37.08
N ILE A 717 6.66 3.34 36.90
CA ILE A 717 5.88 4.14 35.94
C ILE A 717 4.70 4.78 36.69
N PRO A 718 4.48 6.09 36.58
CA PRO A 718 3.39 6.78 37.26
C PRO A 718 2.07 6.53 36.54
N ILE A 719 1.29 5.58 37.05
CA ILE A 719 0.00 5.17 36.46
C ILE A 719 -1.13 6.20 36.65
N SER A 720 -0.97 7.13 37.60
CA SER A 720 -1.94 8.21 37.83
C SER A 720 -1.78 9.39 36.88
N GLN A 721 -0.73 9.39 36.04
CA GLN A 721 -0.46 10.43 35.06
C GLN A 721 -0.82 9.94 33.66
N THR A 722 -1.50 10.79 32.90
CA THR A 722 -1.81 10.52 31.49
C THR A 722 -0.58 10.79 30.64
N PHE A 723 -0.22 9.84 29.77
CA PHE A 723 0.80 10.09 28.77
C PHE A 723 0.40 11.24 27.83
N ILE A 724 1.28 12.23 27.70
CA ILE A 724 1.11 13.35 26.77
C ILE A 724 2.24 13.27 25.75
N GLY A 725 1.92 12.71 24.60
CA GLY A 725 2.85 12.60 23.49
C GLY A 725 2.18 12.06 22.25
N SER A 726 3.01 11.71 21.28
CA SER A 726 2.56 11.19 19.99
C SER A 726 3.21 9.85 19.69
N LEU A 727 2.46 8.98 19.03
CA LEU A 727 2.88 7.63 18.65
C LEU A 727 2.63 7.42 17.16
N ASP A 728 3.52 6.66 16.51
CA ASP A 728 3.52 6.45 15.06
C ASP A 728 4.10 5.06 14.71
N GLU A 729 3.76 4.54 13.53
CA GLU A 729 4.37 3.33 12.90
C GLU A 729 4.51 2.13 13.88
N MET A 730 3.40 1.64 14.43
CA MET A 730 3.39 0.51 15.37
C MET A 730 3.41 -0.83 14.63
N PHE A 731 4.43 -1.63 14.92
CA PHE A 731 4.55 -3.02 14.49
C PHE A 731 4.41 -3.98 15.66
N VAL A 732 3.72 -5.09 15.41
CA VAL A 732 3.58 -6.22 16.34
C VAL A 732 4.03 -7.48 15.63
N PHE A 733 5.02 -8.16 16.17
CA PHE A 733 5.59 -9.37 15.61
C PHE A 733 5.35 -10.56 16.54
N ALA A 734 4.99 -11.70 15.96
CA ALA A 734 4.96 -13.01 16.60
C ALA A 734 6.36 -13.69 16.60
N ARG A 735 7.44 -12.91 16.65
CA ARG A 735 8.81 -13.42 16.78
C ARG A 735 9.70 -12.44 17.53
N GLU A 736 10.86 -12.90 17.98
CA GLU A 736 11.93 -12.00 18.41
C GLU A 736 12.59 -11.35 17.19
N LEU A 737 12.60 -10.02 17.16
CA LEU A 737 13.38 -9.26 16.18
C LEU A 737 14.86 -9.31 16.53
N GLN A 738 15.69 -9.49 15.51
CA GLN A 738 17.13 -9.38 15.60
C GLN A 738 17.58 -7.94 15.33
N ASP A 739 18.82 -7.60 15.69
CA ASP A 739 19.40 -6.27 15.46
C ASP A 739 19.34 -5.83 13.98
N SER A 740 19.43 -6.79 13.05
CA SER A 740 19.28 -6.52 11.61
C SER A 740 17.86 -6.10 11.24
N ASP A 741 16.84 -6.75 11.81
CA ASP A 741 15.44 -6.40 11.57
C ASP A 741 15.16 -4.98 12.10
N LEU A 742 15.63 -4.69 13.32
CA LEU A 742 15.45 -3.39 13.97
C LEU A 742 16.07 -2.26 13.16
N LYS A 743 17.22 -2.49 12.51
CA LYS A 743 17.85 -1.49 11.61
C LYS A 743 17.07 -1.27 10.33
N GLN A 744 16.21 -2.19 9.93
CA GLN A 744 15.47 -2.11 8.68
C GLN A 744 14.14 -1.39 8.87
N ILE A 745 13.42 -1.68 9.97
CA ILE A 745 12.14 -1.03 10.27
C ILE A 745 12.27 0.46 10.63
N ILE A 746 13.46 0.93 11.02
CA ILE A 746 13.71 2.36 11.28
C ILE A 746 14.13 3.16 10.03
N LYS A 747 14.30 2.51 8.87
CA LYS A 747 14.63 3.22 7.64
C LYS A 747 13.43 4.08 7.22
N PRO A 748 13.63 5.37 6.91
CA PRO A 748 12.56 6.27 6.48
C PRO A 748 11.87 5.81 5.19
#